data_AF-A0A7J4HVW5-F1
#
_entry.id   AF-A0A7J4HVW5-F1
#
_cell.length_a   1.000
_cell.length_b   1.000
_cell.length_c   1.000
_cell.angle_alpha   90.00
_cell.angle_beta   90.00
_cell.angle_gamma   90.00
#
_symmetry.space_group_name_H-M   'P 1'
#
loop_
_entity.id
_entity.type
_entity.pdbx_description
1 polymer ?
#
loop_
_entity_poly.entity_id
_entity_poly.type
_entity_poly.pdbx_seq_one_letter_code
_entity_poly.pdbx_strand_id
1 'polypeptide(L)'
;MVRNNTDRILQYLIPPSLVILLTVTIIEVFFGVEKIGWFVDFFDMYIIIIFAIDLYYRWWETPHFIPYVKKHYLDIIATIPFNLIFFGIEYLPFIQGLRGVRVVTRATRVARFARYIRLLRFATRAPRFLRLRKHAKEVRIRKVQPHEREMKGVLSFRVILLVTINSIMGTGIWFLTAAGAKSAGPASLISWGILSLIAVYIAMCFSELTSMYPKAGGVYEFAKQTYGRFWSFIIGWTTSIAGSVTIAMLLLGALQYIIPPAFSQYYIPLAIGLILLFNYIAFRGMQTSTYMLVTFAVITILTVVSIIIPGFFSFDTGNFTPFFVFPAMNILLAIFFIAETFFGWESAIFLSAETKNPTKVMPKALIYGTVIIAVLAFALALSSLGVIPWQQYAESVAPLRDLGEVHFGFIGKIIFTVLVFTSIIGAVASWIVTAPRLLMSIAEDKLFFVQFAKIHPKHKSPYVSIAFQILVLSVLVIIGSGSYETLLHMLIPLILVVYCAVLLSVVILRYKKPDVPRPYRVIGGKVGPFITIFFMIFLLVMFIRETHGALDILRISGFLIMLGLPAYFAIEIFYDEKYVRLRRDIQAYLDHLYHKSPLTPQVYEKIMQYLGPLTGHDTIVDYNSRVGGFTRMLLQRKFPFRQVHILNTSPAEIKLIQREIGDRRIIHQSLRSRIIPSSLRNIDLFVSFDDFGHLADPAKFLHDLARALRKGGTFCFYVTQHVLNMTPNALLLEDKEEVQKIFAAVGLKVNYKKNRGLLQEEIFLYGMRSK
;
A
#
# COMPACT_ATOMS: atom_id res chain seq x y z
N MET A 1 24.53 13.96 -29.31
CA MET A 1 24.58 14.13 -27.84
C MET A 1 23.34 14.84 -27.27
N VAL A 2 22.84 15.93 -27.88
CA VAL A 2 21.65 16.67 -27.40
C VAL A 2 20.40 15.77 -27.33
N ARG A 3 20.15 14.96 -28.38
CA ARG A 3 19.01 14.01 -28.50
C ARG A 3 18.86 13.04 -27.31
N ASN A 4 19.96 12.44 -26.85
CA ASN A 4 19.99 11.49 -25.71
C ASN A 4 19.80 12.19 -24.35
N ASN A 5 20.15 13.47 -24.26
CA ASN A 5 19.97 14.26 -23.05
C ASN A 5 18.51 14.73 -22.94
N THR A 6 17.87 15.13 -24.04
CA THR A 6 16.46 15.52 -24.06
C THR A 6 15.54 14.35 -23.70
N ASP A 7 15.75 13.17 -24.29
CA ASP A 7 14.98 11.96 -23.94
C ASP A 7 15.14 11.57 -22.47
N ARG A 8 16.35 11.74 -21.91
CA ARG A 8 16.60 11.53 -20.48
C ARG A 8 15.86 12.55 -19.63
N ILE A 9 16.02 13.84 -19.91
CA ILE A 9 15.37 14.94 -19.17
C ILE A 9 13.84 14.77 -19.19
N LEU A 10 13.27 14.44 -20.35
CA LEU A 10 11.84 14.17 -20.50
C LEU A 10 11.41 12.93 -19.70
N GLN A 11 12.15 11.81 -19.79
CA GLN A 11 11.86 10.60 -19.00
C GLN A 11 11.89 10.81 -17.48
N TYR A 12 12.54 11.88 -17.05
CA TYR A 12 12.80 12.18 -15.66
C TYR A 12 11.87 13.25 -15.09
N LEU A 13 11.49 14.27 -15.86
CA LEU A 13 10.54 15.31 -15.45
C LEU A 13 9.09 14.87 -15.62
N ILE A 14 8.79 14.06 -16.64
CA ILE A 14 7.42 13.61 -16.92
C ILE A 14 6.76 12.93 -15.71
N PRO A 15 7.42 11.97 -15.02
CA PRO A 15 6.74 11.22 -13.96
C PRO A 15 6.40 12.06 -12.71
N PRO A 16 7.33 12.81 -12.08
CA PRO A 16 7.01 13.63 -10.91
C PRO A 16 5.96 14.70 -11.24
N SER A 17 6.07 15.35 -12.41
CA SER A 17 5.13 16.40 -12.81
C SER A 17 3.74 15.83 -13.07
N LEU A 18 3.63 14.66 -13.71
CA LEU A 18 2.35 13.96 -13.89
C LEU A 18 1.70 13.59 -12.56
N VAL A 19 2.50 13.21 -11.56
CA VAL A 19 2.03 12.84 -10.22
C VAL A 19 1.56 14.06 -9.44
N ILE A 20 2.30 15.17 -9.50
CA ILE A 20 1.89 16.44 -8.89
C ILE A 20 0.61 16.94 -9.56
N LEU A 21 0.58 16.99 -10.90
CA LEU A 21 -0.62 17.37 -11.65
C LEU A 21 -1.80 16.49 -11.24
N LEU A 22 -1.61 15.16 -11.21
CA LEU A 22 -2.67 14.24 -10.85
C LEU A 22 -3.15 14.46 -9.41
N THR A 23 -2.24 14.56 -8.44
CA THR A 23 -2.57 14.75 -7.02
C THR A 23 -3.35 16.04 -6.81
N VAL A 24 -2.91 17.14 -7.43
CA VAL A 24 -3.56 18.43 -7.32
C VAL A 24 -4.88 18.46 -8.09
N THR A 25 -4.95 17.84 -9.28
CA THR A 25 -6.21 17.66 -10.03
C THR A 25 -7.21 16.85 -9.21
N ILE A 26 -6.76 15.82 -8.51
CA ILE A 26 -7.58 14.99 -7.61
C ILE A 26 -8.09 15.83 -6.45
N ILE A 27 -7.24 16.61 -5.77
CA ILE A 27 -7.65 17.49 -4.68
C ILE A 27 -8.71 18.49 -5.17
N GLU A 28 -8.47 19.12 -6.33
CA GLU A 28 -9.40 20.06 -6.96
C GLU A 28 -10.74 19.41 -7.37
N VAL A 29 -10.71 18.16 -7.85
CA VAL A 29 -11.90 17.38 -8.26
C VAL A 29 -12.72 16.96 -7.05
N PHE A 30 -12.09 16.48 -5.99
CA PHE A 30 -12.78 15.86 -4.86
C PHE A 30 -13.12 16.85 -3.73
N PHE A 31 -12.32 17.90 -3.54
CA PHE A 31 -12.54 18.89 -2.48
C PHE A 31 -13.04 20.25 -3.01
N GLY A 32 -13.23 20.39 -4.33
CA GLY A 32 -13.83 21.59 -4.92
C GLY A 32 -13.04 22.89 -4.67
N VAL A 33 -11.73 22.80 -4.43
CA VAL A 33 -10.90 23.95 -4.07
C VAL A 33 -10.61 24.79 -5.33
N GLU A 34 -11.49 25.76 -5.64
CA GLU A 34 -11.39 26.60 -6.83
C GLU A 34 -10.06 27.40 -6.90
N LYS A 35 -9.48 27.76 -5.75
CA LYS A 35 -8.20 28.50 -5.66
C LYS A 35 -6.98 27.74 -6.18
N ILE A 36 -7.10 26.43 -6.42
CA ILE A 36 -6.00 25.58 -6.89
C ILE A 36 -6.05 25.38 -8.43
N GLY A 37 -7.16 25.74 -9.09
CA GLY A 37 -7.38 25.48 -10.52
C GLY A 37 -6.30 26.07 -11.44
N TRP A 38 -5.85 27.31 -11.17
CA TRP A 38 -4.77 27.95 -11.95
C TRP A 38 -3.45 27.17 -11.88
N PHE A 39 -3.14 26.57 -10.72
CA PHE A 39 -1.92 25.79 -10.52
C PHE A 39 -1.99 24.45 -11.27
N VAL A 40 -3.18 23.84 -11.29
CA VAL A 40 -3.46 22.63 -12.08
C VAL A 40 -3.34 22.93 -13.58
N ASP A 41 -3.89 24.04 -14.05
CA ASP A 41 -3.80 24.45 -15.45
C ASP A 41 -2.36 24.76 -15.87
N PHE A 42 -1.58 25.41 -15.01
CA PHE A 42 -0.15 25.64 -15.23
C PHE A 42 0.63 24.33 -15.37
N PHE A 43 0.42 23.38 -14.46
CA PHE A 43 1.08 22.07 -14.52
C PHE A 43 0.61 21.23 -15.72
N ASP A 44 -0.65 21.33 -16.15
CA ASP A 44 -1.14 20.63 -17.35
C ASP A 44 -0.51 21.21 -18.61
N MET A 45 -0.37 22.53 -18.70
CA MET A 45 0.39 23.18 -19.79
C MET A 45 1.85 22.72 -19.80
N TYR A 46 2.50 22.68 -18.63
CA TYR A 46 3.88 22.21 -18.49
C TYR A 46 4.05 20.78 -19.04
N ILE A 47 3.12 19.86 -18.72
CA ILE A 47 3.15 18.48 -19.21
C ILE A 47 2.84 18.39 -20.71
N ILE A 48 1.90 19.19 -21.22
CA ILE A 48 1.58 19.24 -22.65
C ILE A 48 2.81 19.64 -23.46
N ILE A 49 3.51 20.70 -23.03
CA ILE A 49 4.73 21.19 -23.68
C ILE A 49 5.79 20.09 -23.71
N ILE A 50 6.01 19.42 -22.59
CA ILE A 50 6.96 18.31 -22.47
C ILE A 50 6.61 17.15 -23.42
N PHE A 51 5.34 16.74 -23.48
CA PHE A 51 4.90 15.67 -24.39
C PHE A 51 4.95 16.09 -25.86
N ALA A 52 4.67 17.35 -26.17
CA ALA A 52 4.75 17.92 -27.51
C ALA A 52 6.19 17.96 -28.01
N ILE A 53 7.14 18.32 -27.14
CA ILE A 53 8.58 18.24 -27.42
C ILE A 53 8.99 16.80 -27.70
N ASP A 54 8.59 15.83 -26.86
CA ASP A 54 8.90 14.40 -27.07
C ASP A 54 8.32 13.89 -28.42
N LEU A 55 7.09 14.31 -28.77
CA LEU A 55 6.49 14.02 -30.08
C LEU A 55 7.28 14.62 -31.23
N TYR A 56 7.62 15.90 -31.15
CA TYR A 56 8.39 16.59 -32.17
C TYR A 56 9.72 15.88 -32.46
N TYR A 57 10.41 15.39 -31.44
CA TYR A 57 11.65 14.63 -31.62
C TYR A 57 11.45 13.24 -32.25
N ARG A 58 10.29 12.60 -32.07
CA ARG A 58 9.97 11.28 -32.66
C ARG A 58 9.51 11.34 -34.10
N TRP A 59 8.98 12.50 -34.54
CA TRP A 59 8.68 12.74 -35.95
C TRP A 59 9.92 12.45 -36.84
N TRP A 60 11.10 12.79 -36.33
CA TRP A 60 12.39 12.55 -36.99
C TRP A 60 12.78 11.06 -37.11
N GLU A 61 12.08 10.12 -36.46
CA GLU A 61 12.33 8.68 -36.59
C GLU A 61 11.40 7.99 -37.60
N THR A 62 10.29 8.65 -37.93
CA THR A 62 9.28 8.13 -38.87
C THR A 62 8.77 9.30 -39.71
N PRO A 63 9.54 9.77 -40.72
CA PRO A 63 9.28 11.00 -41.46
C PRO A 63 8.07 10.90 -42.42
N HIS A 64 7.19 9.91 -42.24
CA HIS A 64 5.96 9.73 -42.98
C HIS A 64 4.76 9.92 -42.05
N PHE A 65 3.85 10.80 -42.44
CA PHE A 65 2.72 11.24 -41.62
C PHE A 65 1.81 10.09 -41.18
N ILE A 66 1.36 9.25 -42.11
CA ILE A 66 0.40 8.18 -41.80
C ILE A 66 0.98 7.12 -40.85
N PRO A 67 2.20 6.57 -41.07
CA PRO A 67 2.84 5.67 -40.11
C PRO A 67 3.11 6.31 -38.74
N TYR A 68 3.53 7.58 -38.73
CA TYR A 68 3.80 8.33 -37.50
C TYR A 68 2.53 8.48 -36.65
N VAL A 69 1.44 8.94 -37.26
CA VAL A 69 0.14 9.09 -36.59
C VAL A 69 -0.36 7.74 -36.10
N LYS A 70 -0.32 6.69 -36.94
CA LYS A 70 -0.77 5.35 -36.52
C LYS A 70 0.04 4.78 -35.35
N LYS A 71 1.32 5.11 -35.26
CA LYS A 71 2.24 4.67 -34.19
C LYS A 71 2.10 5.51 -32.90
N HIS A 72 1.75 6.79 -33.01
CA HIS A 72 1.76 7.77 -31.92
C HIS A 72 0.42 8.46 -31.65
N TYR A 73 -0.71 8.01 -32.21
CA TYR A 73 -2.01 8.70 -32.12
C TYR A 73 -2.46 9.01 -30.69
N LEU A 74 -2.27 8.10 -29.73
CA LEU A 74 -2.61 8.34 -28.32
C LEU A 74 -1.76 9.46 -27.70
N ASP A 75 -0.48 9.52 -28.06
CA ASP A 75 0.43 10.56 -27.60
C ASP A 75 0.08 11.92 -28.25
N ILE A 76 -0.29 11.91 -29.54
CA ILE A 76 -0.76 13.11 -30.28
C ILE A 76 -2.01 13.67 -29.62
N ILE A 77 -3.00 12.82 -29.35
CA ILE A 77 -4.24 13.21 -28.67
C ILE A 77 -3.93 13.79 -27.27
N ALA A 78 -2.95 13.22 -26.56
CA ALA A 78 -2.55 13.68 -25.23
C ALA A 78 -1.86 15.06 -25.22
N THR A 79 -1.37 15.55 -26.37
CA THR A 79 -0.76 16.87 -26.54
C THR A 79 -1.71 17.97 -27.01
N ILE A 80 -2.95 17.64 -27.40
CA ILE A 80 -3.92 18.65 -27.82
C ILE A 80 -4.32 19.47 -26.58
N PRO A 81 -4.07 20.80 -26.54
CA PRO A 81 -4.46 21.61 -25.41
C PRO A 81 -5.94 21.99 -25.54
N PHE A 82 -6.86 21.10 -25.13
CA PHE A 82 -8.30 21.36 -25.17
C PHE A 82 -8.68 22.58 -24.34
N ASN A 83 -7.98 22.87 -23.23
CA ASN A 83 -8.24 24.10 -22.48
C ASN A 83 -8.00 25.34 -23.38
N LEU A 84 -7.04 25.29 -24.32
CA LEU A 84 -6.79 26.33 -25.34
C LEU A 84 -7.80 26.34 -26.49
N ILE A 85 -8.45 25.21 -26.81
CA ILE A 85 -9.55 25.16 -27.80
C ILE A 85 -10.79 25.93 -27.28
N PHE A 86 -10.96 25.98 -25.95
CA PHE A 86 -12.09 26.68 -25.31
C PHE A 86 -11.69 27.98 -24.58
N PHE A 87 -10.39 28.28 -24.44
CA PHE A 87 -9.88 29.56 -23.94
C PHE A 87 -10.27 30.65 -24.95
N GLY A 88 -11.10 31.60 -24.51
CA GLY A 88 -11.63 32.64 -25.38
C GLY A 88 -13.10 32.49 -25.74
N ILE A 89 -13.75 31.35 -25.45
CA ILE A 89 -15.21 31.22 -25.66
C ILE A 89 -16.00 32.08 -24.67
N GLU A 90 -15.43 32.41 -23.51
CA GLU A 90 -16.02 33.37 -22.56
C GLU A 90 -16.02 34.83 -23.07
N TYR A 91 -15.23 35.14 -24.10
CA TYR A 91 -15.10 36.47 -24.70
C TYR A 91 -15.70 36.57 -26.11
N LEU A 92 -16.27 35.48 -26.64
CA LEU A 92 -17.08 35.55 -27.85
C LEU A 92 -18.27 36.50 -27.60
N PRO A 93 -18.49 37.54 -28.43
CA PRO A 93 -19.56 38.51 -28.25
C PRO A 93 -20.95 37.85 -28.09
N PHE A 94 -21.14 36.71 -28.75
CA PHE A 94 -22.33 35.85 -28.64
C PHE A 94 -22.57 35.31 -27.22
N ILE A 95 -21.51 34.95 -26.49
CA ILE A 95 -21.59 34.42 -25.11
C ILE A 95 -21.77 35.56 -24.10
N GLN A 96 -21.18 36.73 -24.35
CA GLN A 96 -21.39 37.91 -23.50
C GLN A 96 -22.81 38.47 -23.61
N GLY A 97 -23.43 38.40 -24.80
CA GLY A 97 -24.84 38.77 -25.01
C GLY A 97 -25.84 37.88 -24.28
N LEU A 98 -25.42 36.68 -23.83
CA LEU A 98 -26.26 35.73 -23.09
C LEU A 98 -26.18 35.87 -21.56
N ARG A 99 -25.39 36.82 -21.03
CA ARG A 99 -25.23 37.07 -19.57
C ARG A 99 -26.53 37.51 -18.87
N GLY A 100 -27.54 37.95 -19.60
CA GLY A 100 -28.88 38.27 -19.06
C GLY A 100 -29.81 37.08 -18.86
N VAL A 101 -29.42 35.86 -19.30
CA VAL A 101 -30.26 34.66 -19.19
C VAL A 101 -29.79 33.83 -18.00
N ARG A 102 -30.72 33.39 -17.13
CA ARG A 102 -30.53 32.55 -15.92
C ARG A 102 -29.88 31.16 -16.15
N VAL A 103 -29.13 30.98 -17.23
CA VAL A 103 -28.46 29.74 -17.65
C VAL A 103 -26.95 29.74 -17.35
N VAL A 104 -26.40 30.80 -16.73
CA VAL A 104 -24.98 30.88 -16.31
C VAL A 104 -24.62 29.90 -15.17
N THR A 105 -25.60 29.17 -14.61
CA THR A 105 -25.34 27.92 -13.85
C THR A 105 -24.62 26.83 -14.67
N ARG A 106 -24.43 27.00 -15.99
CA ARG A 106 -23.65 26.09 -16.86
C ARG A 106 -22.14 26.34 -16.91
N ALA A 107 -21.60 27.45 -16.40
CA ALA A 107 -20.14 27.67 -16.35
C ALA A 107 -19.42 26.60 -15.48
N THR A 108 -20.09 26.13 -14.41
CA THR A 108 -19.61 24.99 -13.60
C THR A 108 -19.58 23.66 -14.34
N ARG A 109 -20.29 23.54 -15.47
CA ARG A 109 -20.38 22.31 -16.27
C ARG A 109 -19.18 22.19 -17.21
N VAL A 110 -18.70 23.31 -17.76
CA VAL A 110 -17.48 23.37 -18.60
C VAL A 110 -16.23 23.18 -17.74
N ALA A 111 -16.14 23.82 -16.57
CA ALA A 111 -15.03 23.60 -15.63
C ALA A 111 -15.00 22.17 -15.04
N ARG A 112 -16.16 21.54 -14.83
CA ARG A 112 -16.23 20.10 -14.48
C ARG A 112 -15.78 19.21 -15.65
N PHE A 113 -16.21 19.52 -16.87
CA PHE A 113 -15.84 18.76 -18.06
C PHE A 113 -14.33 18.82 -18.32
N ALA A 114 -13.71 19.99 -18.19
CA ALA A 114 -12.26 20.16 -18.26
C ALA A 114 -11.52 19.30 -17.22
N ARG A 115 -12.03 19.25 -15.98
CA ARG A 115 -11.50 18.40 -14.89
C ARG A 115 -11.53 16.90 -15.23
N TYR A 116 -12.64 16.39 -15.76
CA TYR A 116 -12.75 14.98 -16.17
C TYR A 116 -11.85 14.65 -17.38
N ILE A 117 -11.69 15.59 -18.31
CA ILE A 117 -10.78 15.45 -19.44
C ILE A 117 -9.32 15.36 -18.96
N ARG A 118 -8.90 16.12 -17.93
CA ARG A 118 -7.56 15.99 -17.33
C ARG A 118 -7.28 14.58 -16.80
N LEU A 119 -8.27 13.95 -16.15
CA LEU A 119 -8.18 12.56 -15.68
C LEU A 119 -8.13 11.55 -16.84
N LEU A 120 -8.95 11.76 -17.88
CA LEU A 120 -8.92 10.92 -19.09
C LEU A 120 -7.57 11.02 -19.81
N ARG A 121 -7.00 12.22 -19.89
CA ARG A 121 -5.66 12.45 -20.43
C ARG A 121 -4.59 11.76 -19.61
N PHE A 122 -4.65 11.85 -18.29
CA PHE A 122 -3.75 11.10 -17.43
C PHE A 122 -3.82 9.59 -17.75
N ALA A 123 -5.02 9.04 -17.92
CA ALA A 123 -5.20 7.64 -18.32
C ALA A 123 -4.60 7.32 -19.71
N THR A 124 -4.56 8.28 -20.65
CA THR A 124 -3.85 8.13 -21.93
C THR A 124 -2.33 8.37 -21.87
N ARG A 125 -1.84 9.12 -20.87
CA ARG A 125 -0.41 9.41 -20.61
C ARG A 125 0.27 8.29 -19.78
N ALA A 126 -0.49 7.61 -18.92
CA ALA A 126 -0.04 6.51 -18.07
C ALA A 126 0.52 5.26 -18.81
N PRO A 127 0.02 4.86 -20.00
CA PRO A 127 0.57 3.75 -20.77
C PRO A 127 2.01 3.97 -21.25
N ARG A 128 2.42 5.22 -21.55
CA ARG A 128 3.81 5.56 -21.92
C ARG A 128 4.74 5.40 -20.71
N PHE A 129 4.29 5.85 -19.55
CA PHE A 129 4.94 5.62 -18.26
C PHE A 129 5.11 4.11 -17.95
N LEU A 130 4.04 3.32 -18.12
CA LEU A 130 4.04 1.87 -17.89
C LEU A 130 4.86 1.10 -18.95
N ARG A 131 4.91 1.56 -20.22
CA ARG A 131 5.72 0.95 -21.29
C ARG A 131 7.22 1.18 -21.11
N LEU A 132 7.63 2.34 -20.58
CA LEU A 132 9.02 2.60 -20.20
C LEU A 132 9.51 1.61 -19.12
N ARG A 133 8.59 1.01 -18.36
CA ARG A 133 8.86 -0.03 -17.36
C ARG A 133 9.06 -1.42 -17.96
N LYS A 134 8.39 -1.76 -19.07
CA LYS A 134 8.52 -3.08 -19.73
C LYS A 134 9.91 -3.35 -20.30
N HIS A 135 10.73 -2.31 -20.52
CA HIS A 135 12.12 -2.44 -20.99
C HIS A 135 13.16 -2.48 -19.85
N ALA A 136 12.73 -2.33 -18.60
CA ALA A 136 13.58 -2.65 -17.46
C ALA A 136 13.48 -4.16 -17.23
N LYS A 137 14.57 -4.91 -17.51
CA LYS A 137 14.72 -6.27 -16.98
C LYS A 137 14.35 -6.23 -15.51
N GLU A 138 13.48 -7.12 -15.05
CA GLU A 138 13.16 -7.29 -13.64
C GLU A 138 14.47 -7.46 -12.86
N VAL A 139 14.98 -6.38 -12.30
CA VAL A 139 16.04 -6.45 -11.31
C VAL A 139 15.37 -7.17 -10.16
N ARG A 140 15.79 -8.41 -9.88
CA ARG A 140 15.42 -9.13 -8.66
C ARG A 140 15.92 -8.30 -7.48
N ILE A 141 15.09 -7.36 -7.03
CA ILE A 141 15.31 -6.67 -5.76
C ILE A 141 15.27 -7.78 -4.71
N ARG A 142 16.43 -8.10 -4.14
CA ARG A 142 16.55 -9.06 -3.04
C ARG A 142 15.61 -8.58 -1.93
N LYS A 143 14.66 -9.43 -1.51
CA LYS A 143 13.77 -9.17 -0.36
C LYS A 143 14.63 -8.74 0.83
N VAL A 144 14.16 -7.72 1.55
CA VAL A 144 14.97 -7.05 2.60
C VAL A 144 15.37 -7.98 3.75
N GLN A 145 14.62 -9.05 4.01
CA GLN A 145 14.99 -10.20 4.85
C GLN A 145 13.74 -11.10 4.81
N PRO A 146 13.80 -12.39 4.43
CA PRO A 146 12.61 -13.25 4.47
C PRO A 146 12.34 -13.67 5.92
N HIS A 147 11.81 -12.75 6.73
CA HIS A 147 11.35 -13.03 8.10
C HIS A 147 10.20 -14.05 8.15
N GLU A 148 9.59 -14.36 6.99
CA GLU A 148 8.74 -15.53 6.79
C GLU A 148 9.39 -16.84 7.29
N ARG A 149 10.73 -16.93 7.34
CA ARG A 149 11.46 -18.06 7.96
C ARG A 149 11.53 -17.99 9.49
N GLU A 150 11.47 -16.78 10.06
CA GLU A 150 11.50 -16.56 11.51
C GLU A 150 10.13 -16.68 12.16
N MET A 151 9.07 -16.39 11.40
CA MET A 151 7.69 -16.64 11.80
C MET A 151 7.42 -18.15 11.81
N LYS A 152 7.59 -18.76 12.98
CA LYS A 152 7.27 -20.18 13.16
C LYS A 152 5.78 -20.38 12.90
N GLY A 153 5.42 -21.46 12.19
CA GLY A 153 4.03 -21.93 12.08
C GLY A 153 3.48 -22.29 13.45
N VAL A 154 2.96 -21.31 14.18
CA VAL A 154 2.44 -21.45 15.55
C VAL A 154 0.94 -21.67 15.54
N LEU A 155 0.24 -21.16 14.52
CA LEU A 155 -1.21 -21.21 14.45
C LEU A 155 -1.69 -22.54 13.89
N SER A 156 -2.56 -23.21 14.64
CA SER A 156 -3.20 -24.45 14.23
C SER A 156 -4.45 -24.18 13.39
N PHE A 157 -4.98 -25.22 12.74
CA PHE A 157 -6.24 -25.13 11.99
C PHE A 157 -7.40 -24.59 12.84
N ARG A 158 -7.54 -25.06 14.09
CA ARG A 158 -8.62 -24.63 15.00
C ARG A 158 -8.53 -23.13 15.30
N VAL A 159 -7.30 -22.64 15.51
CA VAL A 159 -7.07 -21.21 15.78
C VAL A 159 -7.45 -20.37 14.56
N ILE A 160 -6.96 -20.72 13.36
CA ILE A 160 -7.28 -19.95 12.16
C ILE A 160 -8.78 -20.00 11.84
N LEU A 161 -9.43 -21.14 12.04
CA LEU A 161 -10.88 -21.27 11.88
C LEU A 161 -11.63 -20.28 12.78
N LEU A 162 -11.31 -20.27 14.07
CA LEU A 162 -11.95 -19.37 15.04
C LEU A 162 -11.63 -17.90 14.79
N VAL A 163 -10.39 -17.58 14.41
CA VAL A 163 -9.99 -16.23 14.01
C VAL A 163 -10.76 -15.79 12.76
N THR A 164 -10.93 -16.67 11.78
CA THR A 164 -11.72 -16.39 10.56
C THR A 164 -13.18 -16.10 10.90
N ILE A 165 -13.78 -16.90 11.80
CA ILE A 165 -15.16 -16.69 12.24
C ILE A 165 -15.29 -15.32 12.89
N ASN A 166 -14.42 -15.03 13.85
CA ASN A 166 -14.43 -13.77 14.60
C ASN A 166 -14.06 -12.54 13.74
N SER A 167 -13.24 -12.68 12.71
CA SER A 167 -12.87 -11.55 11.84
C SER A 167 -13.93 -11.19 10.81
N ILE A 168 -14.75 -12.17 10.40
CA ILE A 168 -15.87 -11.98 9.47
C ILE A 168 -17.16 -11.60 10.21
N MET A 169 -17.40 -12.16 11.40
CA MET A 169 -18.53 -11.79 12.27
C MET A 169 -18.28 -10.44 12.95
N GLY A 170 -18.23 -9.38 12.13
CA GLY A 170 -18.18 -7.99 12.56
C GLY A 170 -19.55 -7.49 13.01
N THR A 171 -19.84 -6.22 12.77
CA THR A 171 -21.11 -5.57 13.13
C THR A 171 -22.29 -6.16 12.36
N GLY A 172 -22.10 -6.63 11.13
CA GLY A 172 -23.21 -6.97 10.24
C GLY A 172 -24.25 -7.95 10.79
N ILE A 173 -23.81 -9.05 11.39
CA ILE A 173 -24.74 -10.04 11.98
C ILE A 173 -25.54 -9.48 13.16
N TRP A 174 -25.03 -8.45 13.82
CA TRP A 174 -25.62 -7.88 15.03
C TRP A 174 -26.63 -6.77 14.76
N PHE A 175 -26.47 -6.04 13.65
CA PHE A 175 -27.31 -4.88 13.30
C PHE A 175 -28.15 -5.12 12.04
N LEU A 176 -27.64 -5.82 11.04
CA LEU A 176 -28.19 -5.78 9.67
C LEU A 176 -29.34 -6.77 9.46
N THR A 177 -29.61 -7.68 10.40
CA THR A 177 -30.79 -8.56 10.34
C THR A 177 -32.09 -7.74 10.32
N ALA A 178 -32.18 -6.68 11.14
CA ALA A 178 -33.28 -5.73 11.12
C ALA A 178 -33.37 -4.96 9.79
N ALA A 179 -32.24 -4.53 9.24
CA ALA A 179 -32.20 -3.83 7.94
C ALA A 179 -32.67 -4.73 6.78
N GLY A 180 -32.33 -6.03 6.81
CA GLY A 180 -32.85 -7.02 5.88
C GLY A 180 -34.37 -7.16 5.97
N ALA A 181 -34.89 -7.29 7.19
CA ALA A 181 -36.33 -7.35 7.46
C ALA A 181 -37.06 -6.07 7.04
N LYS A 182 -36.47 -4.89 7.27
CA LYS A 182 -37.01 -3.61 6.83
C LYS A 182 -37.16 -3.51 5.31
N SER A 183 -36.22 -4.11 4.58
CA SER A 183 -36.16 -4.02 3.12
C SER A 183 -37.08 -5.01 2.42
N ALA A 184 -37.16 -6.26 2.90
CA ALA A 184 -37.86 -7.36 2.24
C ALA A 184 -38.82 -8.15 3.13
N GLY A 185 -39.04 -7.73 4.38
CA GLY A 185 -39.90 -8.44 5.34
C GLY A 185 -39.40 -9.87 5.60
N PRO A 186 -40.30 -10.84 5.77
CA PRO A 186 -39.95 -12.25 5.91
C PRO A 186 -39.17 -12.82 4.71
N ALA A 187 -39.43 -12.32 3.50
CA ALA A 187 -38.71 -12.71 2.29
C ALA A 187 -37.21 -12.33 2.31
N SER A 188 -36.76 -11.52 3.27
CA SER A 188 -35.32 -11.27 3.51
C SER A 188 -34.52 -12.55 3.78
N LEU A 189 -35.14 -13.65 4.21
CA LEU A 189 -34.48 -14.94 4.34
C LEU A 189 -33.90 -15.47 3.02
N ILE A 190 -34.58 -15.22 1.90
CA ILE A 190 -34.05 -15.56 0.57
C ILE A 190 -32.75 -14.78 0.31
N SER A 191 -32.72 -13.52 0.72
CA SER A 191 -31.54 -12.65 0.61
C SER A 191 -30.36 -13.20 1.41
N TRP A 192 -30.59 -13.63 2.65
CA TRP A 192 -29.59 -14.28 3.50
C TRP A 192 -29.05 -15.56 2.87
N GLY A 193 -29.92 -16.38 2.28
CA GLY A 193 -29.53 -17.60 1.57
C GLY A 193 -28.65 -17.32 0.35
N ILE A 194 -29.09 -16.40 -0.52
CA ILE A 194 -28.34 -16.02 -1.73
C ILE A 194 -26.98 -15.43 -1.36
N LEU A 195 -26.93 -14.48 -0.43
CA LEU A 195 -25.70 -13.85 0.01
C LEU A 195 -24.73 -14.87 0.62
N SER A 196 -25.23 -15.80 1.42
CA SER A 196 -24.44 -16.88 2.01
C SER A 196 -23.74 -17.75 0.96
N LEU A 197 -24.45 -18.13 -0.10
CA LEU A 197 -23.88 -18.90 -1.21
C LEU A 197 -22.78 -18.11 -1.94
N ILE A 198 -23.00 -16.82 -2.18
CA ILE A 198 -22.03 -15.94 -2.82
C ILE A 198 -20.80 -15.76 -1.93
N ALA A 199 -20.98 -15.56 -0.62
CA ALA A 199 -19.90 -15.42 0.35
C ALA A 199 -19.02 -16.68 0.42
N VAL A 200 -19.64 -17.87 0.44
CA VAL A 200 -18.90 -19.14 0.37
C VAL A 200 -18.09 -19.24 -0.92
N TYR A 201 -18.65 -18.81 -2.07
CA TYR A 201 -17.92 -18.80 -3.33
C TYR A 201 -16.71 -17.85 -3.32
N ILE A 202 -16.86 -16.66 -2.74
CA ILE A 202 -15.74 -15.71 -2.54
C ILE A 202 -14.66 -16.35 -1.67
N ALA A 203 -15.04 -16.97 -0.54
CA ALA A 203 -14.13 -17.68 0.34
C ALA A 203 -13.35 -18.80 -0.38
N MET A 204 -14.00 -19.53 -1.30
CA MET A 204 -13.32 -20.51 -2.15
C MET A 204 -12.29 -19.85 -3.09
N CYS A 205 -12.59 -18.68 -3.65
CA CYS A 205 -11.63 -17.93 -4.48
C CYS A 205 -10.41 -17.47 -3.67
N PHE A 206 -10.63 -16.93 -2.46
CA PHE A 206 -9.56 -16.60 -1.51
C PHE A 206 -8.75 -17.85 -1.14
N SER A 207 -9.41 -18.99 -0.96
CA SER A 207 -8.79 -20.26 -0.62
C SER A 207 -7.85 -20.78 -1.71
N GLU A 208 -8.23 -20.68 -3.00
CA GLU A 208 -7.34 -21.06 -4.12
C GLU A 208 -6.06 -20.22 -4.08
N LEU A 209 -6.19 -18.90 -4.00
CA LEU A 209 -5.04 -17.99 -4.02
C LEU A 209 -4.15 -18.14 -2.79
N THR A 210 -4.74 -18.30 -1.60
CA THR A 210 -3.99 -18.49 -0.36
C THR A 210 -3.26 -19.84 -0.35
N SER A 211 -3.86 -20.88 -0.95
CA SER A 211 -3.19 -22.19 -1.09
C SER A 211 -1.97 -22.14 -2.00
N MET A 212 -2.00 -21.28 -3.04
CA MET A 212 -0.90 -21.08 -3.99
C MET A 212 0.18 -20.17 -3.40
N TYR A 213 -0.22 -19.13 -2.69
CA TYR A 213 0.68 -18.07 -2.19
C TYR A 213 0.43 -17.80 -0.70
N PRO A 214 0.80 -18.73 0.21
CA PRO A 214 0.54 -18.61 1.64
C PRO A 214 1.53 -17.65 2.32
N LYS A 215 1.39 -16.35 2.05
CA LYS A 215 2.27 -15.30 2.59
C LYS A 215 1.48 -14.27 3.39
N ALA A 216 2.16 -13.60 4.31
CA ALA A 216 1.57 -12.59 5.19
C ALA A 216 0.96 -11.39 4.43
N GLY A 217 1.41 -11.13 3.20
CA GLY A 217 0.89 -10.04 2.37
C GLY A 217 -0.54 -10.26 1.86
N GLY A 218 -1.10 -11.47 1.94
CA GLY A 218 -2.48 -11.76 1.54
C GLY A 218 -2.85 -11.20 0.16
N VAL A 219 -3.86 -10.33 0.11
CA VAL A 219 -4.36 -9.68 -1.13
C VAL A 219 -3.25 -8.98 -1.91
N TYR A 220 -2.31 -8.32 -1.24
CA TYR A 220 -1.16 -7.67 -1.89
C TYR A 220 -0.28 -8.69 -2.63
N GLU A 221 -0.03 -9.86 -2.03
CA GLU A 221 0.75 -10.92 -2.67
C GLU A 221 0.00 -11.47 -3.90
N PHE A 222 -1.31 -11.70 -3.80
CA PHE A 222 -2.12 -12.18 -4.93
C PHE A 222 -2.05 -11.19 -6.10
N ALA A 223 -2.18 -9.90 -5.79
CA ALA A 223 -2.06 -8.83 -6.77
C ALA A 223 -0.65 -8.76 -7.38
N LYS A 224 0.40 -8.98 -6.58
CA LYS A 224 1.80 -9.01 -7.07
C LYS A 224 2.01 -10.13 -8.07
N GLN A 225 1.48 -11.32 -7.79
CA GLN A 225 1.61 -12.48 -8.67
C GLN A 225 0.82 -12.34 -9.98
N THR A 226 -0.18 -11.46 -10.01
CA THR A 226 -1.15 -11.31 -11.10
C THR A 226 -0.91 -10.07 -11.97
N TYR A 227 -0.79 -8.90 -11.34
CA TYR A 227 -0.81 -7.57 -11.96
C TYR A 227 0.57 -6.88 -11.95
N GLY A 228 1.52 -7.39 -11.16
CA GLY A 228 2.86 -6.82 -11.01
C GLY A 228 2.93 -5.66 -10.00
N ARG A 229 4.13 -5.08 -9.88
CA ARG A 229 4.55 -4.21 -8.75
C ARG A 229 3.69 -2.97 -8.51
N PHE A 230 3.20 -2.29 -9.55
CA PHE A 230 2.39 -1.07 -9.40
C PHE A 230 1.00 -1.39 -8.85
N TRP A 231 0.27 -2.27 -9.52
CA TRP A 231 -1.09 -2.63 -9.13
C TRP A 231 -1.12 -3.39 -7.80
N SER A 232 -0.08 -4.17 -7.49
CA SER A 232 0.04 -4.79 -6.17
C SER A 232 0.12 -3.74 -5.08
N PHE A 233 0.93 -2.69 -5.25
CA PHE A 233 0.97 -1.59 -4.28
C PHE A 233 -0.38 -0.90 -4.12
N ILE A 234 -1.06 -0.55 -5.21
CA ILE A 234 -2.37 0.13 -5.13
C ILE A 234 -3.39 -0.75 -4.39
N ILE A 235 -3.47 -2.04 -4.72
CA ILE A 235 -4.36 -2.98 -4.04
C ILE A 235 -3.98 -3.14 -2.56
N GLY A 236 -2.68 -3.25 -2.25
CA GLY A 236 -2.19 -3.31 -0.87
C GLY A 236 -2.51 -2.04 -0.08
N TRP A 237 -2.31 -0.86 -0.67
CA TRP A 237 -2.64 0.45 -0.12
C TRP A 237 -4.14 0.58 0.16
N THR A 238 -5.00 0.24 -0.81
CA THR A 238 -6.46 0.21 -0.63
C THR A 238 -6.86 -0.76 0.47
N THR A 239 -6.24 -1.94 0.53
CA THR A 239 -6.51 -2.93 1.58
C THR A 239 -6.09 -2.43 2.96
N SER A 240 -4.96 -1.71 3.08
CA SER A 240 -4.55 -1.09 4.34
C SER A 240 -5.54 -0.03 4.81
N ILE A 241 -6.03 0.82 3.90
CA ILE A 241 -7.06 1.83 4.23
C ILE A 241 -8.37 1.16 4.62
N ALA A 242 -8.83 0.17 3.83
CA ALA A 242 -10.05 -0.58 4.12
C ALA A 242 -9.97 -1.26 5.51
N GLY A 243 -8.84 -1.86 5.85
CA GLY A 243 -8.60 -2.44 7.17
C GLY A 243 -8.66 -1.40 8.29
N SER A 244 -8.06 -0.22 8.11
CA SER A 244 -8.15 0.87 9.10
C SER A 244 -9.58 1.39 9.27
N VAL A 245 -10.32 1.58 8.17
CA VAL A 245 -11.74 1.99 8.20
C VAL A 245 -12.59 0.93 8.89
N THR A 246 -12.35 -0.36 8.60
CA THR A 246 -13.05 -1.49 9.25
C THR A 246 -12.82 -1.49 10.77
N ILE A 247 -11.57 -1.32 11.22
CA ILE A 247 -11.26 -1.27 12.66
C ILE A 247 -11.98 -0.10 13.34
N ALA A 248 -11.93 1.09 12.75
CA ALA A 248 -12.61 2.27 13.31
C ALA A 248 -14.14 2.09 13.32
N MET A 249 -14.70 1.54 12.25
CA MET A 249 -16.13 1.25 12.13
C MET A 249 -16.61 0.27 13.22
N LEU A 250 -15.95 -0.89 13.33
CA LEU A 250 -16.30 -1.92 14.32
C LEU A 250 -16.18 -1.38 15.75
N LEU A 251 -15.15 -0.59 16.02
CA LEU A 251 -14.91 -0.02 17.35
C LEU A 251 -15.98 0.99 17.74
N LEU A 252 -16.35 1.90 16.83
CA LEU A 252 -17.45 2.83 17.08
C LEU A 252 -18.80 2.11 17.16
N GLY A 253 -19.05 1.12 16.30
CA GLY A 253 -20.27 0.31 16.35
C GLY A 253 -20.43 -0.45 17.67
N ALA A 254 -19.34 -1.03 18.19
CA ALA A 254 -19.34 -1.64 19.53
C ALA A 254 -19.70 -0.62 20.62
N LEU A 255 -19.04 0.54 20.61
CA LEU A 255 -19.26 1.57 21.63
C LEU A 255 -20.68 2.15 21.58
N GLN A 256 -21.23 2.37 20.39
CA GLN A 256 -22.62 2.81 20.20
C GLN A 256 -23.64 1.77 20.68
N TYR A 257 -23.29 0.48 20.63
CA TYR A 257 -24.18 -0.58 21.11
C TYR A 257 -24.36 -0.58 22.63
N ILE A 258 -23.30 -0.25 23.38
CA ILE A 258 -23.29 -0.32 24.85
C ILE A 258 -23.44 1.05 25.53
N ILE A 259 -22.96 2.13 24.89
CA ILE A 259 -22.97 3.49 25.46
C ILE A 259 -24.03 4.33 24.72
N PRO A 260 -25.06 4.83 25.42
CA PRO A 260 -26.09 5.68 24.83
C PRO A 260 -25.54 6.95 24.18
N PRO A 261 -26.21 7.51 23.15
CA PRO A 261 -25.76 8.71 22.43
C PRO A 261 -25.54 9.95 23.32
N ALA A 262 -26.28 10.06 24.44
CA ALA A 262 -26.10 11.12 25.44
C ALA A 262 -24.68 11.16 26.05
N PHE A 263 -23.95 10.05 25.97
CA PHE A 263 -22.60 9.88 26.48
C PHE A 263 -21.56 9.71 25.35
N SER A 264 -21.90 10.15 24.14
CA SER A 264 -21.05 10.05 22.94
C SER A 264 -19.66 10.69 23.06
N GLN A 265 -19.49 11.66 23.97
CA GLN A 265 -18.19 12.24 24.31
C GLN A 265 -17.14 11.21 24.75
N TYR A 266 -17.55 10.05 25.27
CA TYR A 266 -16.63 8.99 25.70
C TYR A 266 -16.23 8.02 24.58
N TYR A 267 -16.86 8.09 23.39
CA TYR A 267 -16.57 7.15 22.29
C TYR A 267 -15.11 7.24 21.85
N ILE A 268 -14.61 8.45 21.58
CA ILE A 268 -13.24 8.64 21.07
C ILE A 268 -12.18 8.25 22.10
N PRO A 269 -12.22 8.72 23.37
CA PRO A 269 -11.22 8.34 24.37
C PRO A 269 -11.17 6.83 24.63
N LEU A 270 -12.33 6.18 24.72
CA LEU A 270 -12.40 4.74 24.97
C LEU A 270 -11.94 3.93 23.76
N ALA A 271 -12.28 4.37 22.55
CA ALA A 271 -11.76 3.80 21.32
C ALA A 271 -10.23 3.84 21.26
N ILE A 272 -9.61 4.99 21.56
CA ILE A 272 -8.15 5.13 21.61
C ILE A 272 -7.55 4.20 22.68
N GLY A 273 -8.19 4.11 23.86
CA GLY A 273 -7.78 3.18 24.92
C GLY A 273 -7.77 1.72 24.46
N LEU A 274 -8.82 1.29 23.75
CA LEU A 274 -8.91 -0.07 23.19
C LEU A 274 -7.91 -0.32 22.06
N ILE A 275 -7.67 0.68 21.20
CA ILE A 275 -6.62 0.62 20.18
C ILE A 275 -5.26 0.38 20.84
N LEU A 276 -4.92 1.15 21.88
CA LEU A 276 -3.66 1.01 22.61
C LEU A 276 -3.55 -0.37 23.27
N LEU A 277 -4.62 -0.82 23.93
CA LEU A 277 -4.68 -2.12 24.60
C LEU A 277 -4.43 -3.29 23.62
N PHE A 278 -5.19 -3.34 22.53
CA PHE A 278 -5.06 -4.45 21.58
C PHE A 278 -3.75 -4.41 20.79
N ASN A 279 -3.24 -3.22 20.47
CA ASN A 279 -1.91 -3.11 19.85
C ASN A 279 -0.79 -3.50 20.84
N TYR A 280 -0.95 -3.24 22.14
CA TYR A 280 -0.02 -3.74 23.16
C TYR A 280 -0.01 -5.27 23.22
N ILE A 281 -1.18 -5.92 23.17
CA ILE A 281 -1.29 -7.37 23.11
C ILE A 281 -0.66 -7.91 21.81
N ALA A 282 -0.92 -7.27 20.67
CA ALA A 282 -0.29 -7.61 19.39
C ALA A 282 1.24 -7.46 19.44
N PHE A 283 1.74 -6.45 20.15
CA PHE A 283 3.17 -6.21 20.35
C PHE A 283 3.82 -7.32 21.19
N ARG A 284 3.13 -7.85 22.21
CA ARG A 284 3.61 -8.96 23.06
C ARG A 284 3.77 -10.29 22.31
N GLY A 285 3.18 -10.41 21.13
CA GLY A 285 3.43 -11.51 20.19
C GLY A 285 2.20 -12.40 19.94
N MET A 286 2.29 -13.21 18.88
CA MET A 286 1.14 -13.96 18.35
C MET A 286 0.56 -14.99 19.32
N GLN A 287 1.36 -15.58 20.21
CA GLN A 287 0.86 -16.56 21.19
C GLN A 287 -0.15 -15.92 22.15
N THR A 288 0.16 -14.75 22.71
CA THR A 288 -0.76 -14.02 23.60
C THR A 288 -2.00 -13.56 22.84
N SER A 289 -1.82 -13.03 21.62
CA SER A 289 -2.95 -12.64 20.77
C SER A 289 -3.87 -13.82 20.46
N THR A 290 -3.32 -15.01 20.22
CA THR A 290 -4.09 -16.22 19.91
C THR A 290 -5.06 -16.58 21.03
N TYR A 291 -4.64 -16.56 22.30
CA TYR A 291 -5.52 -16.87 23.42
C TYR A 291 -6.70 -15.90 23.49
N MET A 292 -6.44 -14.59 23.37
CA MET A 292 -7.47 -13.56 23.35
C MET A 292 -8.46 -13.77 22.19
N LEU A 293 -7.96 -13.97 20.97
CA LEU A 293 -8.80 -14.12 19.77
C LEU A 293 -9.65 -15.40 19.82
N VAL A 294 -9.11 -16.50 20.34
CA VAL A 294 -9.87 -17.74 20.53
C VAL A 294 -10.98 -17.54 21.56
N THR A 295 -10.70 -16.87 22.68
CA THR A 295 -11.72 -16.58 23.69
C THR A 295 -12.86 -15.74 23.10
N PHE A 296 -12.55 -14.65 22.39
CA PHE A 296 -13.58 -13.83 21.75
C PHE A 296 -14.39 -14.59 20.70
N ALA A 297 -13.74 -15.45 19.90
CA ALA A 297 -14.44 -16.28 18.92
C ALA A 297 -15.43 -17.25 19.58
N VAL A 298 -15.03 -17.89 20.68
CA VAL A 298 -15.93 -18.79 21.43
C VAL A 298 -17.11 -18.02 22.03
N ILE A 299 -16.86 -16.87 22.65
CA ILE A 299 -17.93 -15.99 23.18
C ILE A 299 -18.89 -15.60 22.06
N THR A 300 -18.36 -15.20 20.90
CA THR A 300 -19.14 -14.82 19.71
C THR A 300 -20.08 -15.94 19.25
N ILE A 301 -19.53 -17.15 19.05
CA ILE A 301 -20.32 -18.31 18.62
C ILE A 301 -21.39 -18.66 19.66
N LEU A 302 -21.02 -18.70 20.95
CA LEU A 302 -21.95 -19.01 22.02
C LEU A 302 -23.07 -17.97 22.13
N THR A 303 -22.76 -16.69 21.92
CA THR A 303 -23.74 -15.60 21.93
C THR A 303 -24.76 -15.76 20.81
N VAL A 304 -24.32 -16.09 19.60
CA VAL A 304 -25.26 -16.30 18.48
C VAL A 304 -26.13 -17.54 18.72
N VAL A 305 -25.50 -18.64 19.14
CA VAL A 305 -26.23 -19.89 19.42
C VAL A 305 -27.24 -19.73 20.56
N SER A 306 -26.92 -18.94 21.59
CA SER A 306 -27.81 -18.69 22.72
C SER A 306 -29.01 -17.79 22.39
N ILE A 307 -29.02 -17.08 21.26
CA ILE A 307 -30.22 -16.42 20.72
C ILE A 307 -31.01 -17.39 19.83
N ILE A 308 -30.32 -18.10 18.94
CA ILE A 308 -30.96 -18.99 17.97
C ILE A 308 -31.77 -20.10 18.64
N ILE A 309 -31.18 -20.79 19.62
CA ILE A 309 -31.82 -21.98 20.22
C ILE A 309 -33.15 -21.62 20.91
N PRO A 310 -33.22 -20.66 21.85
CA PRO A 310 -34.49 -20.22 22.44
C PRO A 310 -35.50 -19.72 21.42
N GLY A 311 -35.05 -19.02 20.38
CA GLY A 311 -35.94 -18.48 19.36
C GLY A 311 -36.68 -19.54 18.55
N PHE A 312 -36.12 -20.75 18.40
CA PHE A 312 -36.86 -21.87 17.83
C PHE A 312 -37.93 -22.45 18.76
N PHE A 313 -37.83 -22.26 20.07
CA PHE A 313 -38.89 -22.66 21.02
C PHE A 313 -40.02 -21.64 21.11
N SER A 314 -39.73 -20.36 20.86
CA SER A 314 -40.72 -19.26 20.83
C SER A 314 -41.15 -18.89 19.41
N PHE A 315 -41.03 -19.82 18.47
CA PHE A 315 -41.20 -19.58 17.03
C PHE A 315 -42.68 -19.56 16.64
N ASP A 316 -43.16 -18.44 16.10
CA ASP A 316 -44.51 -18.31 15.54
C ASP A 316 -44.45 -18.26 14.00
N THR A 317 -45.03 -19.29 13.36
CA THR A 317 -45.13 -19.37 11.91
C THR A 317 -46.01 -18.27 11.29
N GLY A 318 -46.93 -17.68 12.07
CA GLY A 318 -47.77 -16.57 11.63
C GLY A 318 -46.97 -15.33 11.24
N ASN A 319 -45.77 -15.15 11.80
CA ASN A 319 -44.87 -14.04 11.46
C ASN A 319 -44.35 -14.10 10.01
N PHE A 320 -44.48 -15.24 9.33
CA PHE A 320 -44.09 -15.42 7.93
C PHE A 320 -45.27 -15.27 6.96
N THR A 321 -46.47 -14.94 7.44
CA THR A 321 -47.65 -14.75 6.60
C THR A 321 -48.14 -13.30 6.65
N PRO A 322 -48.20 -12.57 5.51
CA PRO A 322 -47.71 -12.97 4.19
C PRO A 322 -46.17 -12.94 4.09
N PHE A 323 -45.59 -13.90 3.37
CA PHE A 323 -44.13 -14.02 3.25
C PHE A 323 -43.55 -12.94 2.32
N PHE A 324 -44.21 -12.74 1.18
CA PHE A 324 -43.89 -11.70 0.20
C PHE A 324 -44.72 -10.46 0.49
N VAL A 325 -44.25 -9.65 1.43
CA VAL A 325 -44.88 -8.34 1.75
C VAL A 325 -44.48 -7.27 0.74
N PHE A 326 -43.23 -7.31 0.29
CA PHE A 326 -42.65 -6.37 -0.65
C PHE A 326 -42.49 -7.02 -2.05
N PRO A 327 -42.34 -6.21 -3.12
CA PRO A 327 -42.01 -6.72 -4.44
C PRO A 327 -40.76 -7.60 -4.40
N ALA A 328 -40.71 -8.66 -5.22
CA ALA A 328 -39.59 -9.60 -5.23
C ALA A 328 -38.22 -8.93 -5.49
N MET A 329 -38.19 -7.80 -6.18
CA MET A 329 -36.98 -7.00 -6.40
C MET A 329 -36.32 -6.55 -5.08
N ASN A 330 -37.11 -6.35 -4.01
CA ASN A 330 -36.61 -5.95 -2.71
C ASN A 330 -35.74 -7.02 -2.04
N ILE A 331 -35.84 -8.29 -2.44
CA ILE A 331 -34.91 -9.33 -2.01
C ILE A 331 -33.49 -8.97 -2.44
N LEU A 332 -33.31 -8.44 -3.66
CA LEU A 332 -32.00 -8.01 -4.13
C LEU A 332 -31.51 -6.75 -3.41
N LEU A 333 -32.42 -5.83 -3.03
CA LEU A 333 -32.09 -4.66 -2.21
C LEU A 333 -31.66 -5.06 -0.80
N ALA A 334 -32.36 -6.01 -0.17
CA ALA A 334 -32.01 -6.51 1.15
C ALA A 334 -30.58 -7.07 1.17
N ILE A 335 -30.16 -7.80 0.12
CA ILE A 335 -28.78 -8.30 -0.01
C ILE A 335 -27.75 -7.17 0.11
N PHE A 336 -28.01 -5.98 -0.46
CA PHE A 336 -27.11 -4.84 -0.32
C PHE A 336 -26.92 -4.41 1.13
N PHE A 337 -28.01 -4.30 1.89
CA PHE A 337 -27.94 -3.92 3.30
C PHE A 337 -27.27 -4.96 4.18
N ILE A 338 -27.40 -6.25 3.89
CA ILE A 338 -26.83 -7.33 4.72
C ILE A 338 -25.42 -7.76 4.28
N ALA A 339 -24.93 -7.27 3.14
CA ALA A 339 -23.67 -7.71 2.50
C ALA A 339 -22.45 -7.65 3.42
N GLU A 340 -22.38 -6.61 4.27
CA GLU A 340 -21.22 -6.40 5.16
C GLU A 340 -21.02 -7.55 6.16
N THR A 341 -22.06 -8.32 6.47
CA THR A 341 -22.00 -9.47 7.39
C THR A 341 -20.92 -10.51 7.03
N PHE A 342 -20.49 -10.55 5.76
CA PHE A 342 -19.48 -11.49 5.29
C PHE A 342 -18.12 -10.85 4.97
N PHE A 343 -17.93 -9.55 5.18
CA PHE A 343 -16.62 -8.92 4.95
C PHE A 343 -15.64 -9.29 6.06
N GLY A 344 -14.38 -9.64 5.73
CA GLY A 344 -13.38 -9.95 6.76
C GLY A 344 -12.34 -11.03 6.44
N TRP A 345 -12.36 -11.63 5.24
CA TRP A 345 -11.41 -12.69 4.88
C TRP A 345 -9.93 -12.26 4.93
N GLU A 346 -9.65 -10.97 4.74
CA GLU A 346 -8.31 -10.41 4.71
C GLU A 346 -7.55 -10.61 6.03
N SER A 347 -8.23 -10.41 7.15
CA SER A 347 -7.65 -10.56 8.48
C SER A 347 -7.07 -11.97 8.67
N ALA A 348 -7.81 -12.99 8.25
CA ALA A 348 -7.35 -14.38 8.33
C ALA A 348 -6.15 -14.66 7.40
N ILE A 349 -6.18 -14.21 6.15
CA ILE A 349 -5.10 -14.50 5.19
C ILE A 349 -3.77 -13.81 5.54
N PHE A 350 -3.79 -12.70 6.28
CA PHE A 350 -2.55 -12.08 6.77
C PHE A 350 -1.78 -12.95 7.76
N LEU A 351 -2.44 -13.95 8.36
CA LEU A 351 -1.82 -14.95 9.24
C LEU A 351 -1.28 -16.18 8.50
N SER A 352 -1.33 -16.19 7.16
CA SER A 352 -0.90 -17.36 6.37
C SER A 352 0.54 -17.78 6.66
N ALA A 353 1.46 -16.83 6.84
CA ALA A 353 2.86 -17.12 7.13
C ALA A 353 3.07 -17.72 8.54
N GLU A 354 2.21 -17.37 9.50
CA GLU A 354 2.27 -17.85 10.89
C GLU A 354 1.46 -19.15 11.10
N THR A 355 0.83 -19.67 10.04
CA THR A 355 -0.05 -20.85 10.05
C THR A 355 0.73 -22.14 9.77
N LYS A 356 0.43 -23.20 10.53
CA LYS A 356 0.96 -24.55 10.28
C LYS A 356 0.42 -25.10 8.98
N ASN A 357 1.28 -25.54 8.06
CA ASN A 357 0.91 -26.13 6.77
C ASN A 357 -0.13 -25.27 6.01
N PRO A 358 0.18 -23.99 5.74
CA PRO A 358 -0.82 -23.01 5.33
C PRO A 358 -1.45 -23.35 3.97
N THR A 359 -0.73 -24.03 3.07
CA THR A 359 -1.22 -24.51 1.78
C THR A 359 -2.44 -25.44 1.90
N LYS A 360 -2.56 -26.19 3.01
CA LYS A 360 -3.67 -27.11 3.29
C LYS A 360 -4.64 -26.59 4.34
N VAL A 361 -4.14 -25.85 5.33
CA VAL A 361 -4.94 -25.37 6.47
C VAL A 361 -5.75 -24.12 6.11
N MET A 362 -5.15 -23.14 5.43
CA MET A 362 -5.84 -21.89 5.09
C MET A 362 -7.10 -22.11 4.25
N PRO A 363 -7.08 -22.95 3.18
CA PRO A 363 -8.28 -23.18 2.38
C PRO A 363 -9.44 -23.77 3.20
N LYS A 364 -9.14 -24.73 4.07
CA LYS A 364 -10.15 -25.36 4.92
C LYS A 364 -10.73 -24.37 5.93
N ALA A 365 -9.87 -23.58 6.57
CA ALA A 365 -10.31 -22.63 7.60
C ALA A 365 -11.19 -21.52 7.00
N LEU A 366 -10.82 -20.97 5.83
CA LEU A 366 -11.60 -19.95 5.14
C LEU A 366 -12.97 -20.48 4.71
N ILE A 367 -13.02 -21.66 4.07
CA ILE A 367 -14.29 -22.24 3.59
C ILE A 367 -15.18 -22.65 4.76
N TYR A 368 -14.66 -23.45 5.70
CA TYR A 368 -15.48 -23.92 6.82
C TYR A 368 -15.90 -22.78 7.74
N GLY A 369 -15.03 -21.79 7.98
CA GLY A 369 -15.40 -20.60 8.74
C GLY A 369 -16.55 -19.84 8.09
N THR A 370 -16.46 -19.62 6.77
CA THR A 370 -17.53 -18.92 6.02
C THR A 370 -18.83 -19.72 5.99
N VAL A 371 -18.78 -21.05 5.84
CA VAL A 371 -19.97 -21.92 5.88
C VAL A 371 -20.64 -21.88 7.26
N ILE A 372 -19.85 -21.93 8.34
CA ILE A 372 -20.38 -21.83 9.71
C ILE A 372 -21.10 -20.49 9.89
N ILE A 373 -20.48 -19.39 9.47
CA ILE A 373 -21.09 -18.05 9.56
C ILE A 373 -22.36 -17.97 8.72
N ALA A 374 -22.36 -18.51 7.50
CA ALA A 374 -23.53 -18.56 6.63
C ALA A 374 -24.72 -19.28 7.30
N VAL A 375 -24.47 -20.45 7.90
CA VAL A 375 -25.50 -21.20 8.62
C VAL A 375 -26.00 -20.42 9.82
N LEU A 376 -25.09 -19.86 10.64
CA LEU A 376 -25.46 -19.10 11.82
C LEU A 376 -26.24 -17.81 11.47
N ALA A 377 -25.81 -17.06 10.46
CA ALA A 377 -26.48 -15.84 10.04
C ALA A 377 -27.87 -16.10 9.48
N PHE A 378 -28.03 -17.14 8.64
CA PHE A 378 -29.35 -17.54 8.15
C PHE A 378 -30.26 -18.01 9.29
N ALA A 379 -29.75 -18.88 10.17
CA ALA A 379 -30.51 -19.39 11.30
C ALA A 379 -30.91 -18.27 12.28
N LEU A 380 -30.03 -17.29 12.50
CA LEU A 380 -30.33 -16.12 13.32
C LEU A 380 -31.42 -15.27 12.68
N ALA A 381 -31.35 -14.97 11.38
CA ALA A 381 -32.39 -14.21 10.69
C ALA A 381 -33.74 -14.93 10.74
N LEU A 382 -33.74 -16.25 10.51
CA LEU A 382 -34.94 -17.09 10.57
C LEU A 382 -35.54 -17.09 11.97
N SER A 383 -34.72 -17.37 12.99
CA SER A 383 -35.14 -17.37 14.39
C SER A 383 -35.66 -16.00 14.81
N SER A 384 -34.97 -14.92 14.47
CA SER A 384 -35.37 -13.55 14.83
C SER A 384 -36.75 -13.19 14.30
N LEU A 385 -36.98 -13.46 13.00
CA LEU A 385 -38.26 -13.18 12.33
C LEU A 385 -39.39 -14.11 12.79
N GLY A 386 -39.06 -15.31 13.28
CA GLY A 386 -40.04 -16.20 13.89
C GLY A 386 -40.49 -15.77 15.27
N VAL A 387 -39.65 -15.02 16.00
CA VAL A 387 -39.94 -14.57 17.37
C VAL A 387 -40.60 -13.20 17.39
N ILE A 388 -40.09 -12.24 16.63
CA ILE A 388 -40.58 -10.86 16.60
C ILE A 388 -41.19 -10.58 15.23
N PRO A 389 -42.45 -10.10 15.14
CA PRO A 389 -43.06 -9.68 13.89
C PRO A 389 -42.16 -8.71 13.13
N TRP A 390 -41.99 -8.92 11.81
CA TRP A 390 -40.99 -8.19 11.02
C TRP A 390 -41.18 -6.68 11.05
N GLN A 391 -42.41 -6.18 11.23
CA GLN A 391 -42.73 -4.75 11.33
C GLN A 391 -42.07 -4.11 12.56
N GLN A 392 -42.08 -4.81 13.69
CA GLN A 392 -41.43 -4.34 14.92
C GLN A 392 -39.92 -4.56 14.83
N TYR A 393 -39.51 -5.72 14.31
CA TYR A 393 -38.10 -6.06 14.18
C TYR A 393 -37.33 -5.11 13.25
N ALA A 394 -37.97 -4.66 12.16
CA ALA A 394 -37.41 -3.74 11.18
C ALA A 394 -37.04 -2.35 11.74
N GLU A 395 -37.68 -1.92 12.83
CA GLU A 395 -37.40 -0.63 13.47
C GLU A 395 -36.42 -0.74 14.64
N SER A 396 -35.93 -1.95 14.94
CA SER A 396 -34.96 -2.15 16.02
C SER A 396 -33.58 -1.64 15.65
N VAL A 397 -33.02 -0.82 16.54
CA VAL A 397 -31.63 -0.32 16.46
C VAL A 397 -30.64 -1.31 17.08
N ALA A 398 -31.13 -2.22 17.95
CA ALA A 398 -30.33 -3.22 18.64
C ALA A 398 -31.06 -4.58 18.66
N PRO A 399 -31.26 -5.22 17.49
CA PRO A 399 -32.21 -6.32 17.32
C PRO A 399 -31.94 -7.52 18.23
N LEU A 400 -30.67 -7.78 18.55
CA LEU A 400 -30.30 -8.95 19.35
C LEU A 400 -30.38 -8.67 20.85
N ARG A 401 -30.27 -7.41 21.27
CA ARG A 401 -30.65 -6.99 22.63
C ARG A 401 -32.15 -7.18 22.82
N ASP A 402 -32.96 -6.81 21.84
CA ASP A 402 -34.41 -6.94 21.90
C ASP A 402 -34.83 -8.42 21.93
N LEU A 403 -34.20 -9.28 21.13
CA LEU A 403 -34.40 -10.73 21.21
C LEU A 403 -33.99 -11.30 22.57
N GLY A 404 -32.88 -10.82 23.14
CA GLY A 404 -32.47 -11.17 24.49
C GLY A 404 -33.53 -10.82 25.54
N GLU A 405 -34.18 -9.66 25.39
CA GLU A 405 -35.28 -9.22 26.24
C GLU A 405 -36.53 -10.09 26.08
N VAL A 406 -36.88 -10.48 24.85
CA VAL A 406 -38.00 -11.39 24.59
C VAL A 406 -37.74 -12.78 25.18
N HIS A 407 -36.53 -13.32 25.06
CA HIS A 407 -36.21 -14.67 25.52
C HIS A 407 -35.99 -14.78 27.04
N PHE A 408 -35.34 -13.79 27.64
CA PHE A 408 -34.85 -13.88 29.02
C PHE A 408 -35.21 -12.67 29.88
N GLY A 409 -36.15 -11.83 29.43
CA GLY A 409 -36.58 -10.61 30.12
C GLY A 409 -35.47 -9.57 30.24
N PHE A 410 -35.62 -8.68 31.22
CA PHE A 410 -34.69 -7.55 31.42
C PHE A 410 -33.23 -7.98 31.64
N ILE A 411 -33.00 -9.14 32.27
CA ILE A 411 -31.65 -9.68 32.46
C ILE A 411 -31.02 -10.06 31.11
N GLY A 412 -31.80 -10.68 30.22
CA GLY A 412 -31.38 -11.00 28.86
C GLY A 412 -30.93 -9.76 28.08
N LYS A 413 -31.71 -8.68 28.16
CA LYS A 413 -31.37 -7.39 27.56
C LYS A 413 -29.96 -6.92 27.93
N ILE A 414 -29.62 -6.95 29.23
CA ILE A 414 -28.30 -6.52 29.73
C ILE A 414 -27.20 -7.48 29.25
N ILE A 415 -27.41 -8.79 29.43
CA ILE A 415 -26.42 -9.82 29.07
C ILE A 415 -26.09 -9.73 27.57
N PHE A 416 -27.10 -9.70 26.70
CA PHE A 416 -26.87 -9.63 25.26
C PHE A 416 -26.31 -8.29 24.82
N THR A 417 -26.58 -7.19 25.53
CA THR A 417 -25.86 -5.93 25.28
C THR A 417 -24.35 -6.09 25.45
N VAL A 418 -23.91 -6.71 26.57
CA VAL A 418 -22.49 -6.94 26.86
C VAL A 418 -21.87 -8.00 25.96
N LEU A 419 -22.60 -9.08 25.65
CA LEU A 419 -22.10 -10.15 24.80
C LEU A 419 -21.90 -9.70 23.35
N VAL A 420 -22.83 -8.92 22.80
CA VAL A 420 -22.69 -8.35 21.45
C VAL A 420 -21.52 -7.36 21.41
N PHE A 421 -21.41 -6.47 22.40
CA PHE A 421 -20.26 -5.59 22.53
C PHE A 421 -18.94 -6.38 22.54
N THR A 422 -18.86 -7.42 23.37
CA THR A 422 -17.66 -8.26 23.50
C THR A 422 -17.33 -8.98 22.19
N SER A 423 -18.34 -9.42 21.44
CA SER A 423 -18.17 -10.09 20.15
C SER A 423 -17.61 -9.14 19.08
N ILE A 424 -18.16 -7.92 18.98
CA ILE A 424 -17.65 -6.90 18.04
C ILE A 424 -16.23 -6.48 18.42
N ILE A 425 -15.94 -6.32 19.71
CA ILE A 425 -14.58 -6.07 20.21
C ILE A 425 -13.62 -7.21 19.86
N GLY A 426 -14.12 -8.45 19.86
CA GLY A 426 -13.42 -9.60 19.31
C GLY A 426 -12.97 -9.40 17.87
N ALA A 427 -13.88 -8.99 16.99
CA ALA A 427 -13.59 -8.70 15.60
C ALA A 427 -12.55 -7.56 15.45
N VAL A 428 -12.70 -6.48 16.24
CA VAL A 428 -11.73 -5.37 16.32
C VAL A 428 -10.33 -5.90 16.66
N ALA A 429 -10.23 -6.72 17.70
CA ALA A 429 -8.97 -7.28 18.15
C ALA A 429 -8.32 -8.16 17.06
N SER A 430 -9.11 -8.92 16.30
CA SER A 430 -8.61 -9.73 15.18
C SER A 430 -7.97 -8.84 14.10
N TRP A 431 -8.67 -7.79 13.68
CA TRP A 431 -8.16 -6.86 12.68
C TRP A 431 -6.91 -6.12 13.16
N ILE A 432 -6.88 -5.62 14.41
CA ILE A 432 -5.72 -4.93 14.98
C ILE A 432 -4.49 -5.84 15.03
N VAL A 433 -4.65 -7.10 15.42
CA VAL A 433 -3.54 -8.06 15.50
C VAL A 433 -3.00 -8.38 14.10
N THR A 434 -3.86 -8.47 13.10
CA THR A 434 -3.51 -9.01 11.77
C THR A 434 -3.05 -7.95 10.77
N ALA A 435 -3.66 -6.77 10.76
CA ALA A 435 -3.40 -5.71 9.78
C ALA A 435 -1.92 -5.26 9.65
N PRO A 436 -1.08 -5.21 10.72
CA PRO A 436 0.33 -4.81 10.60
C PRO A 436 1.16 -5.70 9.65
N ARG A 437 0.74 -6.96 9.44
CA ARG A 437 1.43 -7.92 8.56
C ARG A 437 1.39 -7.52 7.09
N LEU A 438 0.31 -6.85 6.67
CA LEU A 438 0.18 -6.34 5.31
C LEU A 438 1.23 -5.26 5.05
N LEU A 439 1.32 -4.25 5.93
CA LEU A 439 2.30 -3.15 5.80
C LEU A 439 3.73 -3.66 5.85
N MET A 440 4.02 -4.60 6.76
CA MET A 440 5.31 -5.29 6.84
C MET A 440 5.66 -5.97 5.52
N SER A 441 4.72 -6.70 4.91
CA SER A 441 4.95 -7.40 3.63
C SER A 441 5.17 -6.45 2.45
N ILE A 442 4.49 -5.29 2.42
CA ILE A 442 4.71 -4.25 1.40
C ILE A 442 6.10 -3.61 1.60
N ALA A 443 6.52 -3.40 2.85
CA ALA A 443 7.83 -2.86 3.19
C ALA A 443 8.98 -3.82 2.84
N GLU A 444 8.81 -5.13 3.04
CA GLU A 444 9.80 -6.16 2.66
C GLU A 444 10.14 -6.13 1.15
N ASP A 445 9.15 -5.78 0.33
CA ASP A 445 9.29 -5.65 -1.12
C ASP A 445 9.79 -4.25 -1.56
N LYS A 446 10.19 -3.39 -0.61
CA LYS A 446 10.63 -2.01 -0.88
C LYS A 446 9.57 -1.18 -1.61
N LEU A 447 8.31 -1.43 -1.26
CA LEU A 447 7.15 -0.64 -1.67
C LEU A 447 6.58 0.17 -0.51
N PHE A 448 7.31 0.22 0.61
CA PHE A 448 7.09 1.11 1.73
C PHE A 448 8.43 1.38 2.43
N PHE A 449 8.42 2.15 3.52
CA PHE A 449 9.62 2.36 4.33
C PHE A 449 10.10 1.04 4.94
N VAL A 450 11.35 0.64 4.67
CA VAL A 450 11.90 -0.68 5.05
C VAL A 450 11.90 -0.97 6.54
N GLN A 451 11.81 0.06 7.39
CA GLN A 451 11.67 -0.06 8.84
C GLN A 451 10.39 -0.78 9.25
N PHE A 452 9.34 -0.70 8.43
CA PHE A 452 8.07 -1.37 8.69
C PHE A 452 8.17 -2.89 8.54
N ALA A 453 9.23 -3.39 7.88
CA ALA A 453 9.58 -4.79 7.84
C ALA A 453 10.30 -5.28 9.11
N LYS A 454 10.65 -4.41 10.06
CA LYS A 454 11.36 -4.81 11.29
C LYS A 454 10.46 -5.64 12.19
N ILE A 455 11.02 -6.73 12.70
CA ILE A 455 10.38 -7.61 13.67
C ILE A 455 11.06 -7.47 15.02
N HIS A 456 10.28 -7.48 16.09
CA HIS A 456 10.80 -7.38 17.45
C HIS A 456 11.61 -8.64 17.80
N PRO A 457 12.87 -8.53 18.29
CA PRO A 457 13.74 -9.68 18.52
C PRO A 457 13.15 -10.74 19.47
N LYS A 458 12.56 -10.29 20.59
CA LYS A 458 11.92 -11.15 21.60
C LYS A 458 10.50 -11.61 21.23
N HIS A 459 9.60 -10.67 20.93
CA HIS A 459 8.18 -10.95 20.73
C HIS A 459 7.80 -11.40 19.32
N LYS A 460 8.72 -11.29 18.36
CA LYS A 460 8.51 -11.66 16.95
C LYS A 460 7.29 -10.96 16.30
N SER A 461 7.00 -9.73 16.75
CA SER A 461 5.90 -8.88 16.26
C SER A 461 6.41 -7.73 15.38
N PRO A 462 5.65 -7.27 14.36
CA PRO A 462 6.05 -6.17 13.47
C PRO A 462 5.85 -4.81 14.16
N TYR A 463 6.66 -4.50 15.17
CA TYR A 463 6.41 -3.41 16.11
C TYR A 463 6.38 -2.01 15.49
N VAL A 464 7.12 -1.76 14.40
CA VAL A 464 7.09 -0.48 13.69
C VAL A 464 5.75 -0.30 12.96
N SER A 465 5.26 -1.36 12.32
CA SER A 465 3.95 -1.36 11.66
C SER A 465 2.81 -1.24 12.69
N ILE A 466 2.95 -1.85 13.87
CA ILE A 466 2.01 -1.68 15.00
C ILE A 466 1.96 -0.22 15.46
N ALA A 467 3.12 0.42 15.67
CA ALA A 467 3.17 1.82 16.10
C ALA A 467 2.52 2.78 15.08
N PHE A 468 2.76 2.56 13.79
CA PHE A 468 2.11 3.33 12.74
C PHE A 468 0.61 3.09 12.67
N GLN A 469 0.17 1.85 12.86
CA GLN A 469 -1.25 1.53 12.92
C GLN A 469 -1.93 2.26 14.08
N ILE A 470 -1.32 2.33 15.27
CA ILE A 470 -1.85 3.12 16.40
C ILE A 470 -2.09 4.56 15.97
N LEU A 471 -1.10 5.20 15.32
CA LEU A 471 -1.20 6.56 14.83
C LEU A 471 -2.36 6.72 13.83
N VAL A 472 -2.41 5.87 12.79
CA VAL A 472 -3.43 5.94 11.73
C VAL A 472 -4.83 5.72 12.30
N LEU A 473 -5.02 4.71 13.15
CA LEU A 473 -6.31 4.41 13.76
C LEU A 473 -6.76 5.53 14.70
N SER A 474 -5.85 6.09 15.50
CA SER A 474 -6.19 7.19 16.42
C SER A 474 -6.62 8.43 15.64
N VAL A 475 -5.89 8.79 14.57
CA VAL A 475 -6.26 9.89 13.68
C VAL A 475 -7.60 9.62 12.97
N LEU A 476 -7.82 8.40 12.47
CA LEU A 476 -9.04 8.04 11.77
C LEU A 476 -10.27 8.08 12.69
N VAL A 477 -10.15 7.63 13.94
CA VAL A 477 -11.24 7.72 14.93
C VAL A 477 -11.53 9.19 15.29
N ILE A 478 -10.51 10.05 15.38
CA ILE A 478 -10.68 11.48 15.64
C ILE A 478 -11.36 12.19 14.45
N ILE A 479 -10.92 11.91 13.22
CA ILE A 479 -11.45 12.54 11.99
C ILE A 479 -12.83 12.00 11.63
N GLY A 480 -13.08 10.71 11.84
CA GLY A 480 -14.30 10.01 11.42
C GLY A 480 -15.59 10.43 12.15
N SER A 481 -15.52 11.47 13.00
CA SER A 481 -16.65 12.16 13.62
C SER A 481 -17.77 11.26 14.18
N GLY A 482 -17.39 10.13 14.80
CA GLY A 482 -18.24 9.38 15.72
C GLY A 482 -19.43 8.60 15.13
N SER A 483 -19.53 8.43 13.80
CA SER A 483 -20.63 7.67 13.18
C SER A 483 -20.18 6.37 12.52
N TYR A 484 -20.69 5.25 13.05
CA TYR A 484 -20.58 3.90 12.46
C TYR A 484 -21.01 3.86 10.99
N GLU A 485 -22.16 4.46 10.67
CA GLU A 485 -22.76 4.40 9.33
C GLU A 485 -21.88 5.07 8.27
N THR A 486 -21.27 6.21 8.58
CA THR A 486 -20.35 6.90 7.66
C THR A 486 -19.14 6.03 7.32
N LEU A 487 -18.55 5.37 8.32
CA LEU A 487 -17.40 4.49 8.11
C LEU A 487 -17.79 3.22 7.35
N LEU A 488 -18.98 2.67 7.63
CA LEU A 488 -19.55 1.55 6.87
C LEU A 488 -19.71 1.91 5.39
N HIS A 489 -20.29 3.06 5.10
CA HIS A 489 -20.48 3.52 3.72
C HIS A 489 -19.14 3.81 3.02
N MET A 490 -18.12 4.32 3.73
CA MET A 490 -16.77 4.48 3.18
C MET A 490 -16.09 3.15 2.87
N LEU A 491 -16.33 2.12 3.69
CA LEU A 491 -15.73 0.79 3.55
C LEU A 491 -16.19 0.07 2.28
N ILE A 492 -17.49 0.13 1.95
CA ILE A 492 -18.10 -0.58 0.81
C ILE A 492 -17.30 -0.38 -0.50
N PRO A 493 -17.07 0.84 -1.02
CA PRO A 493 -16.33 1.00 -2.28
C PRO A 493 -14.87 0.53 -2.19
N LEU A 494 -14.22 0.64 -1.03
CA LEU A 494 -12.85 0.17 -0.85
C LEU A 494 -12.77 -1.36 -0.97
N ILE A 495 -13.66 -2.07 -0.25
CA ILE A 495 -13.66 -3.53 -0.22
C ILE A 495 -14.08 -4.14 -1.57
N LEU A 496 -15.03 -3.50 -2.27
CA LEU A 496 -15.46 -3.96 -3.60
C LEU A 496 -14.30 -3.93 -4.60
N VAL A 497 -13.45 -2.91 -4.58
CA VAL A 497 -12.24 -2.84 -5.42
C VAL A 497 -11.27 -3.97 -5.08
N VAL A 498 -11.04 -4.21 -3.78
CA VAL A 498 -10.15 -5.27 -3.30
C VAL A 498 -10.66 -6.65 -3.71
N TYR A 499 -11.95 -6.95 -3.49
CA TYR A 499 -12.54 -8.25 -3.82
C TYR A 499 -12.63 -8.49 -5.32
N CYS A 500 -12.97 -7.48 -6.12
CA CYS A 500 -12.90 -7.59 -7.57
C CYS A 500 -11.46 -7.93 -8.04
N ALA A 501 -10.45 -7.30 -7.44
CA ALA A 501 -9.05 -7.59 -7.78
C ALA A 501 -8.63 -9.02 -7.39
N VAL A 502 -9.12 -9.55 -6.27
CA VAL A 502 -8.90 -10.96 -5.86
C VAL A 502 -9.60 -11.93 -6.81
N LEU A 503 -10.87 -11.70 -7.11
CA LEU A 503 -11.67 -12.53 -8.02
C LEU A 503 -11.04 -12.59 -9.43
N LEU A 504 -10.63 -11.43 -9.96
CA LEU A 504 -9.90 -11.34 -11.23
C LEU A 504 -8.54 -12.03 -11.17
N SER A 505 -7.87 -12.06 -10.01
CA SER A 505 -6.59 -12.74 -9.86
C SER A 505 -6.71 -14.25 -10.09
N VAL A 506 -7.79 -14.88 -9.62
CA VAL A 506 -8.07 -16.30 -9.89
C VAL A 506 -8.13 -16.56 -11.39
N VAL A 507 -8.93 -15.76 -12.11
CA VAL A 507 -9.11 -15.92 -13.57
C VAL A 507 -7.80 -15.69 -14.31
N ILE A 508 -7.12 -14.57 -14.05
CA ILE A 508 -5.91 -14.18 -14.77
C ILE A 508 -4.78 -15.20 -14.53
N LEU A 509 -4.62 -15.69 -13.30
CA LEU A 509 -3.58 -16.68 -12.98
C LEU A 509 -3.84 -18.04 -13.64
N ARG A 510 -5.11 -18.39 -13.93
CA ARG A 510 -5.43 -19.60 -14.71
C ARG A 510 -4.96 -19.51 -16.16
N TYR A 511 -4.87 -18.31 -16.73
CA TYR A 511 -4.34 -18.10 -18.08
C TYR A 511 -2.85 -17.81 -18.10
N LYS A 512 -2.34 -16.95 -17.21
CA LYS A 512 -0.92 -16.55 -17.19
C LYS A 512 0.02 -17.63 -16.61
N LYS A 513 -0.47 -18.45 -15.67
CA LYS A 513 0.33 -19.44 -14.93
C LYS A 513 -0.45 -20.77 -14.79
N PRO A 514 -0.82 -21.44 -15.89
CA PRO A 514 -1.66 -22.64 -15.84
C PRO A 514 -0.99 -23.80 -15.09
N ASP A 515 0.33 -23.96 -15.19
CA ASP A 515 1.05 -25.13 -14.67
C ASP A 515 1.45 -25.03 -13.19
N VAL A 516 1.21 -23.88 -12.54
CA VAL A 516 1.54 -23.72 -11.12
C VAL A 516 0.66 -24.64 -10.27
N PRO A 517 1.24 -25.38 -9.29
CA PRO A 517 0.48 -26.24 -8.39
C PRO A 517 -0.61 -25.45 -7.64
N ARG A 518 -1.81 -26.01 -7.61
CA ARG A 518 -2.99 -25.45 -6.90
C ARG A 518 -3.51 -26.49 -5.93
N PRO A 519 -3.04 -26.49 -4.67
CA PRO A 519 -3.46 -27.47 -3.67
C PRO A 519 -4.97 -27.47 -3.43
N TYR A 520 -5.60 -26.29 -3.51
CA TYR A 520 -7.05 -26.14 -3.59
C TYR A 520 -7.42 -25.47 -4.92
N ARG A 521 -8.49 -25.95 -5.57
CA ARG A 521 -9.03 -25.37 -6.81
C ARG A 521 -10.51 -25.06 -6.63
N VAL A 522 -10.91 -23.81 -6.89
CA VAL A 522 -12.31 -23.38 -6.86
C VAL A 522 -13.05 -23.91 -8.09
N ILE A 523 -14.28 -24.36 -7.86
CA ILE A 523 -15.21 -24.82 -8.90
C ILE A 523 -15.60 -23.62 -9.77
N GLY A 524 -15.62 -23.83 -11.09
CA GLY A 524 -15.98 -22.76 -12.03
C GLY A 524 -15.01 -21.57 -12.06
N GLY A 525 -13.78 -21.68 -11.55
CA GLY A 525 -12.85 -20.55 -11.36
C GLY A 525 -12.44 -19.74 -12.62
N LYS A 526 -12.91 -20.11 -13.82
CA LYS A 526 -12.79 -19.28 -15.04
C LYS A 526 -14.01 -18.36 -15.28
N VAL A 527 -15.21 -18.77 -14.84
CA VAL A 527 -16.48 -18.10 -15.13
C VAL A 527 -17.12 -17.57 -13.86
N GLY A 528 -17.16 -18.37 -12.79
CA GLY A 528 -17.78 -17.99 -11.52
C GLY A 528 -17.24 -16.68 -10.92
N PRO A 529 -15.93 -16.35 -10.98
CA PRO A 529 -15.47 -15.06 -10.48
C PRO A 529 -16.07 -13.87 -11.24
N PHE A 530 -16.38 -14.00 -12.54
CA PHE A 530 -17.06 -12.95 -13.30
C PHE A 530 -18.51 -12.76 -12.86
N ILE A 531 -19.21 -13.85 -12.55
CA ILE A 531 -20.58 -13.79 -12.00
C ILE A 531 -20.56 -13.05 -10.66
N THR A 532 -19.59 -13.37 -9.80
CA THR A 532 -19.42 -12.67 -8.51
C THR A 532 -19.02 -11.21 -8.69
N ILE A 533 -18.18 -10.87 -9.66
CA ILE A 533 -17.84 -9.47 -9.99
C ILE A 533 -19.09 -8.70 -10.45
N PHE A 534 -19.94 -9.32 -11.27
CA PHE A 534 -21.21 -8.70 -11.68
C PHE A 534 -22.11 -8.41 -10.47
N PHE A 535 -22.16 -9.35 -9.51
CA PHE A 535 -22.84 -9.12 -8.24
C PHE A 535 -22.22 -7.98 -7.41
N MET A 536 -20.89 -7.86 -7.38
CA MET A 536 -20.21 -6.72 -6.72
C MET A 536 -20.52 -5.38 -7.39
N ILE A 537 -20.62 -5.36 -8.72
CA ILE A 537 -21.06 -4.17 -9.48
C ILE A 537 -22.50 -3.84 -9.14
N PHE A 538 -23.37 -4.85 -9.03
CA PHE A 538 -24.75 -4.66 -8.57
C PHE A 538 -24.80 -4.02 -7.17
N LEU A 539 -24.00 -4.50 -6.21
CA LEU A 539 -23.90 -3.88 -4.87
C LEU A 539 -23.45 -2.41 -4.94
N LEU A 540 -22.47 -2.09 -5.79
CA LEU A 540 -22.03 -0.72 -6.00
C LEU A 540 -23.13 0.16 -6.60
N VAL A 541 -23.92 -0.36 -7.53
CA VAL A 541 -25.05 0.38 -8.11
C VAL A 541 -26.13 0.64 -7.07
N MET A 542 -26.44 -0.35 -6.22
CA MET A 542 -27.40 -0.17 -5.13
C MET A 542 -26.89 0.81 -4.08
N PHE A 543 -25.60 0.77 -3.74
CA PHE A 543 -24.96 1.79 -2.90
C PHE A 543 -25.17 3.20 -3.46
N ILE A 544 -24.95 3.41 -4.77
CA ILE A 544 -25.12 4.72 -5.40
C ILE A 544 -26.58 5.20 -5.35
N ARG A 545 -27.54 4.29 -5.40
CA ARG A 545 -28.98 4.61 -5.44
C ARG A 545 -29.57 4.85 -4.05
N GLU A 546 -29.26 3.96 -3.11
CA GLU A 546 -29.93 3.91 -1.81
C GLU A 546 -29.21 4.75 -0.75
N THR A 547 -27.89 4.95 -0.87
CA THR A 547 -27.14 5.71 0.13
C THR A 547 -27.19 7.20 -0.14
N HIS A 548 -27.70 7.98 0.81
CA HIS A 548 -27.65 9.43 0.74
C HIS A 548 -26.19 9.92 0.71
N GLY A 549 -25.85 10.83 -0.21
CA GLY A 549 -24.48 11.30 -0.38
C GLY A 549 -23.50 10.25 -0.93
N ALA A 550 -23.98 9.13 -1.49
CA ALA A 550 -23.12 8.06 -2.01
C ALA A 550 -22.01 8.55 -2.96
N LEU A 551 -22.32 9.53 -3.82
CA LEU A 551 -21.33 10.10 -4.73
C LEU A 551 -20.19 10.80 -3.98
N ASP A 552 -20.47 11.49 -2.87
CA ASP A 552 -19.46 12.15 -2.05
C ASP A 552 -18.62 11.13 -1.27
N ILE A 553 -19.24 10.03 -0.83
CA ILE A 553 -18.53 8.92 -0.21
C ILE A 553 -17.62 8.21 -1.22
N LEU A 554 -18.11 7.93 -2.43
CA LEU A 554 -17.28 7.40 -3.53
C LEU A 554 -16.14 8.33 -3.89
N ARG A 555 -16.36 9.64 -3.84
CA ARG A 555 -15.34 10.65 -4.06
C ARG A 555 -14.25 10.58 -3.00
N ILE A 556 -14.62 10.50 -1.72
CA ILE A 556 -13.67 10.36 -0.61
C ILE A 556 -12.91 9.04 -0.70
N SER A 557 -13.61 7.91 -0.87
CA SER A 557 -12.96 6.60 -0.98
C SER A 557 -12.06 6.50 -2.21
N GLY A 558 -12.50 7.06 -3.34
CA GLY A 558 -11.69 7.20 -4.56
C GLY A 558 -10.45 8.07 -4.34
N PHE A 559 -10.58 9.19 -3.64
CA PHE A 559 -9.45 10.04 -3.24
C PHE A 559 -8.44 9.27 -2.40
N LEU A 560 -8.89 8.53 -1.39
CA LEU A 560 -8.04 7.72 -0.51
C LEU A 560 -7.28 6.63 -1.28
N ILE A 561 -7.92 5.96 -2.24
CA ILE A 561 -7.25 5.02 -3.16
C ILE A 561 -6.20 5.75 -3.97
N MET A 562 -6.55 6.89 -4.57
CA MET A 562 -5.68 7.62 -5.48
C MET A 562 -4.50 8.29 -4.78
N LEU A 563 -4.56 8.57 -3.47
CA LEU A 563 -3.40 8.95 -2.66
C LEU A 563 -2.28 7.88 -2.68
N GLY A 564 -2.62 6.63 -3.02
CA GLY A 564 -1.64 5.59 -3.27
C GLY A 564 -0.72 5.94 -4.45
N LEU A 565 -1.17 6.71 -5.44
CA LEU A 565 -0.32 7.08 -6.58
C LEU A 565 0.87 7.96 -6.18
N PRO A 566 0.68 9.15 -5.56
CA PRO A 566 1.82 9.94 -5.10
C PRO A 566 2.66 9.18 -4.08
N ALA A 567 2.06 8.40 -3.18
CA ALA A 567 2.81 7.57 -2.24
C ALA A 567 3.72 6.56 -2.96
N TYR A 568 3.18 5.82 -3.93
CA TYR A 568 3.93 4.85 -4.73
C TYR A 568 5.14 5.49 -5.43
N PHE A 569 4.93 6.64 -6.07
CA PHE A 569 6.01 7.32 -6.79
C PHE A 569 7.01 7.97 -5.87
N ALA A 570 6.56 8.57 -4.76
CA ALA A 570 7.43 9.05 -3.71
C ALA A 570 8.37 7.92 -3.24
N ILE A 571 7.84 6.71 -3.06
CA ILE A 571 8.60 5.53 -2.65
C ILE A 571 9.55 5.03 -3.77
N GLU A 572 9.07 4.89 -5.01
CA GLU A 572 9.92 4.44 -6.12
C GLU A 572 11.09 5.42 -6.41
N ILE A 573 10.97 6.70 -6.07
CA ILE A 573 12.09 7.66 -6.14
C ILE A 573 13.28 7.24 -5.26
N PHE A 574 13.05 6.49 -4.19
CA PHE A 574 14.11 6.04 -3.29
C PHE A 574 14.64 4.64 -3.62
N TYR A 575 13.86 3.80 -4.29
CA TYR A 575 14.20 2.38 -4.50
C TYR A 575 14.50 2.00 -5.96
N ASP A 576 13.89 2.63 -6.96
CA ASP A 576 14.13 2.32 -8.37
C ASP A 576 15.42 2.99 -8.87
N GLU A 577 16.31 2.21 -9.48
CA GLU A 577 17.60 2.72 -9.95
C GLU A 577 17.48 3.91 -10.90
N LYS A 578 16.44 3.96 -11.73
CA LYS A 578 16.24 5.05 -12.68
C LYS A 578 15.93 6.35 -11.94
N TYR A 579 15.06 6.32 -10.95
CA TYR A 579 14.69 7.52 -10.19
C TYR A 579 15.74 7.92 -9.16
N VAL A 580 16.47 6.96 -8.58
CA VAL A 580 17.63 7.25 -7.73
C VAL A 580 18.70 8.01 -8.53
N ARG A 581 18.96 7.60 -9.79
CA ARG A 581 19.86 8.33 -10.69
C ARG A 581 19.35 9.73 -11.00
N LEU A 582 18.06 9.88 -11.28
CA LEU A 582 17.46 11.20 -11.50
C LEU A 582 17.66 12.13 -10.30
N ARG A 583 17.24 11.69 -9.12
CA ARG A 583 17.37 12.48 -7.89
C ARG A 583 18.81 12.92 -7.69
N ARG A 584 19.76 12.01 -7.94
CA ARG A 584 21.19 12.30 -7.89
C ARG A 584 21.62 13.33 -8.93
N ASP A 585 21.20 13.19 -10.18
CA ASP A 585 21.55 14.13 -11.26
C ASP A 585 21.00 15.55 -10.97
N ILE A 586 19.77 15.66 -10.44
CA ILE A 586 19.18 16.94 -10.00
C ILE A 586 19.99 17.51 -8.84
N GLN A 587 20.26 16.70 -7.82
CA GLN A 587 20.98 17.15 -6.63
C GLN A 587 22.41 17.59 -6.96
N ALA A 588 23.10 16.89 -7.85
CA ALA A 588 24.43 17.27 -8.31
C ALA A 588 24.43 18.62 -9.06
N TYR A 589 23.39 18.89 -9.85
CA TYR A 589 23.22 20.19 -10.52
C TYR A 589 22.97 21.32 -9.50
N LEU A 590 22.14 21.07 -8.49
CA LEU A 590 21.91 22.01 -7.39
C LEU A 590 23.19 22.26 -6.58
N ASP A 591 23.91 21.20 -6.19
CA ASP A 591 25.15 21.29 -5.43
C ASP A 591 26.23 22.09 -6.20
N HIS A 592 26.29 21.89 -7.53
CA HIS A 592 27.14 22.68 -8.42
C HIS A 592 26.72 24.17 -8.44
N LEU A 593 25.43 24.48 -8.59
CA LEU A 593 24.93 25.86 -8.62
C LEU A 593 25.20 26.64 -7.33
N TYR A 594 25.12 25.97 -6.18
CA TYR A 594 25.28 26.62 -4.88
C TYR A 594 26.72 26.59 -4.32
N HIS A 595 27.70 26.10 -5.09
CA HIS A 595 29.12 25.98 -4.71
C HIS A 595 29.39 25.38 -3.31
N LYS A 596 28.48 24.55 -2.78
CA LYS A 596 28.69 23.87 -1.50
C LYS A 596 29.32 22.51 -1.75
N SER A 597 30.52 22.28 -1.21
CA SER A 597 31.05 20.92 -1.10
C SER A 597 30.04 20.11 -0.27
N PRO A 598 29.54 18.97 -0.78
CA PRO A 598 28.60 18.13 -0.03
C PRO A 598 29.26 17.49 1.20
N LEU A 599 30.59 17.55 1.33
CA LEU A 599 31.37 17.04 2.45
C LEU A 599 31.81 18.20 3.36
N THR A 600 31.41 18.14 4.64
CA THR A 600 31.92 19.04 5.66
C THR A 600 33.38 18.70 5.99
N PRO A 601 34.23 19.69 6.35
CA PRO A 601 35.64 19.46 6.68
C PRO A 601 35.84 18.38 7.76
N GLN A 602 34.94 18.32 8.74
CA GLN A 602 34.97 17.35 9.84
C GLN A 602 34.78 15.90 9.38
N VAL A 603 33.88 15.66 8.43
CA VAL A 603 33.63 14.30 7.89
C VAL A 603 34.85 13.81 7.13
N TYR A 604 35.48 14.70 6.37
CA TYR A 604 36.70 14.36 5.64
C TYR A 604 37.88 14.04 6.54
N GLU A 605 38.11 14.82 7.60
CA GLU A 605 39.18 14.53 8.55
C GLU A 605 39.00 13.15 9.19
N LYS A 606 37.75 12.77 9.52
CA LYS A 606 37.44 11.40 9.95
C LYS A 606 37.74 10.35 8.88
N ILE A 607 37.36 10.59 7.62
CA ILE A 607 37.64 9.65 6.52
C ILE A 607 39.15 9.46 6.36
N MET A 608 39.93 10.55 6.38
CA MET A 608 41.39 10.50 6.28
C MET A 608 42.03 9.79 7.48
N GLN A 609 41.52 10.00 8.70
CA GLN A 609 41.96 9.24 9.88
C GLN A 609 41.79 7.73 9.71
N TYR A 610 40.72 7.28 9.05
CA TYR A 610 40.47 5.86 8.82
C TYR A 610 41.25 5.27 7.63
N LEU A 611 41.52 6.08 6.62
CA LEU A 611 42.26 5.69 5.41
C LEU A 611 43.78 5.63 5.66
N GLY A 612 44.31 6.46 6.54
CA GLY A 612 45.74 6.58 6.84
C GLY A 612 46.44 7.70 6.06
N PRO A 613 47.72 7.96 6.36
CA PRO A 613 48.49 9.02 5.70
C PRO A 613 48.79 8.68 4.24
N LEU A 614 48.77 9.69 3.37
CA LEU A 614 49.12 9.56 1.96
C LEU A 614 50.64 9.69 1.75
N THR A 615 51.20 8.81 0.94
CA THR A 615 52.63 8.63 0.69
C THR A 615 53.10 9.24 -0.64
N GLY A 616 52.18 9.80 -1.44
CA GLY A 616 52.48 10.36 -2.76
C GLY A 616 52.55 9.34 -3.90
N HIS A 617 52.73 8.05 -3.58
CA HIS A 617 52.71 6.95 -4.56
C HIS A 617 51.33 6.29 -4.70
N ASP A 618 50.36 6.75 -3.91
CA ASP A 618 49.07 6.11 -3.77
C ASP A 618 48.16 6.30 -4.99
N THR A 619 47.54 5.19 -5.40
CA THR A 619 46.42 5.12 -6.33
C THR A 619 45.13 5.11 -5.53
N ILE A 620 44.37 6.19 -5.63
CA ILE A 620 43.14 6.41 -4.85
C ILE A 620 41.93 6.19 -5.76
N VAL A 621 40.91 5.51 -5.25
CA VAL A 621 39.60 5.44 -5.90
C VAL A 621 38.60 6.27 -5.12
N ASP A 622 38.08 7.30 -5.77
CA ASP A 622 36.99 8.14 -5.30
C ASP A 622 35.67 7.65 -5.92
N TYR A 623 34.93 6.85 -5.18
CA TYR A 623 33.75 6.16 -5.66
C TYR A 623 32.46 6.87 -5.22
N ASN A 624 31.64 7.30 -6.19
CA ASN A 624 30.35 7.96 -5.98
C ASN A 624 30.41 9.27 -5.15
N SER A 625 31.56 9.97 -5.11
CA SER A 625 31.60 11.33 -4.56
C SER A 625 30.93 12.32 -5.51
N ARG A 626 29.88 12.96 -5.03
CA ARG A 626 29.12 13.96 -5.81
C ARG A 626 30.02 15.12 -6.16
N VAL A 627 30.02 15.48 -7.45
CA VAL A 627 30.85 16.57 -8.01
C VAL A 627 32.36 16.43 -7.66
N GLY A 628 32.82 15.23 -7.32
CA GLY A 628 34.21 14.96 -6.92
C GLY A 628 34.63 15.65 -5.62
N GLY A 629 33.71 15.85 -4.67
CA GLY A 629 33.96 16.58 -3.43
C GLY A 629 35.20 16.11 -2.65
N PHE A 630 35.44 14.79 -2.58
CA PHE A 630 36.64 14.26 -1.93
C PHE A 630 37.92 14.63 -2.69
N THR A 631 37.91 14.42 -4.01
CA THR A 631 39.03 14.80 -4.89
C THR A 631 39.33 16.30 -4.86
N ARG A 632 38.31 17.18 -4.84
CA ARG A 632 38.49 18.64 -4.70
C ARG A 632 39.21 18.98 -3.41
N MET A 633 38.88 18.31 -2.31
CA MET A 633 39.47 18.62 -1.02
C MET A 633 40.90 18.12 -0.90
N LEU A 634 41.23 16.99 -1.55
CA LEU A 634 42.62 16.55 -1.73
C LEU A 634 43.47 17.62 -2.42
N LEU A 635 42.93 18.23 -3.50
CA LEU A 635 43.61 19.29 -4.24
C LEU A 635 43.73 20.59 -3.43
N GLN A 636 42.65 21.03 -2.79
CA GLN A 636 42.64 22.25 -1.97
C GLN A 636 43.62 22.19 -0.80
N ARG A 637 43.74 21.03 -0.13
CA ARG A 637 44.68 20.81 0.97
C ARG A 637 46.09 20.35 0.52
N LYS A 638 46.34 20.27 -0.80
CA LYS A 638 47.64 19.93 -1.41
C LYS A 638 48.24 18.59 -0.93
N PHE A 639 47.40 17.55 -0.76
CA PHE A 639 47.90 16.23 -0.38
C PHE A 639 48.68 15.55 -1.52
N PRO A 640 49.77 14.82 -1.23
CA PRO A 640 50.54 14.10 -2.25
C PRO A 640 49.83 12.80 -2.66
N PHE A 641 49.64 12.57 -3.95
CA PHE A 641 49.10 11.31 -4.52
C PHE A 641 49.62 11.09 -5.95
N ARG A 642 49.63 9.83 -6.39
CA ARG A 642 50.04 9.47 -7.75
C ARG A 642 48.89 9.68 -8.72
N GLN A 643 47.73 9.11 -8.41
CA GLN A 643 46.59 9.07 -9.31
C GLN A 643 45.27 8.90 -8.55
N VAL A 644 44.21 9.58 -9.01
CA VAL A 644 42.86 9.44 -8.47
C VAL A 644 41.91 8.97 -9.57
N HIS A 645 41.21 7.86 -9.32
CA HIS A 645 40.16 7.36 -10.20
C HIS A 645 38.80 7.75 -9.64
N ILE A 646 38.08 8.63 -10.35
CA ILE A 646 36.71 9.00 -10.00
C ILE A 646 35.75 8.06 -10.74
N LEU A 647 34.99 7.27 -9.96
CA LEU A 647 34.13 6.20 -10.46
C LEU A 647 32.65 6.40 -10.08
N ASN A 648 31.75 5.83 -10.90
CA ASN A 648 30.30 5.79 -10.67
C ASN A 648 29.59 7.17 -10.65
N THR A 649 30.23 8.15 -11.29
CA THR A 649 29.73 9.52 -11.45
C THR A 649 28.88 9.63 -12.71
N SER A 650 27.81 10.43 -12.67
CA SER A 650 26.94 10.59 -13.84
C SER A 650 27.72 11.24 -15.00
N PRO A 651 27.39 10.96 -16.27
CA PRO A 651 28.06 11.61 -17.40
C PRO A 651 27.98 13.14 -17.37
N ALA A 652 26.94 13.70 -16.74
CA ALA A 652 26.79 15.14 -16.55
C ALA A 652 27.76 15.66 -15.48
N GLU A 653 27.86 14.97 -14.34
CA GLU A 653 28.81 15.29 -13.28
C GLU A 653 30.26 15.18 -13.77
N ILE A 654 30.62 14.15 -14.55
CA ILE A 654 31.98 14.02 -15.11
C ILE A 654 32.35 15.22 -15.98
N LYS A 655 31.42 15.71 -16.81
CA LYS A 655 31.66 16.91 -17.62
C LYS A 655 31.87 18.16 -16.77
N LEU A 656 31.15 18.30 -15.65
CA LEU A 656 31.32 19.41 -14.72
C LEU A 656 32.67 19.32 -14.02
N ILE A 657 33.04 18.14 -13.52
CA ILE A 657 34.31 17.91 -12.83
C ILE A 657 35.49 18.12 -13.78
N GLN A 658 35.45 17.59 -15.02
CA GLN A 658 36.53 17.75 -16.00
C GLN A 658 36.77 19.20 -16.41
N ARG A 659 35.74 20.06 -16.38
CA ARG A 659 35.89 21.49 -16.69
C ARG A 659 36.60 22.26 -15.58
N GLU A 660 36.37 21.87 -14.32
CA GLU A 660 36.92 22.59 -13.16
C GLU A 660 38.22 21.97 -12.64
N ILE A 661 38.39 20.66 -12.81
CA ILE A 661 39.55 19.89 -12.34
C ILE A 661 40.37 19.45 -13.56
N GLY A 662 41.36 20.26 -13.92
CA GLY A 662 42.27 20.03 -15.07
C GLY A 662 43.53 19.23 -14.76
N ASP A 663 43.56 18.42 -13.69
CA ASP A 663 44.74 17.65 -13.28
C ASP A 663 44.82 16.32 -14.05
N ARG A 664 45.93 16.10 -14.78
CA ARG A 664 46.18 14.89 -15.56
C ARG A 664 46.29 13.62 -14.72
N ARG A 665 46.50 13.75 -13.40
CA ARG A 665 46.52 12.64 -12.44
C ARG A 665 45.12 12.13 -12.09
N ILE A 666 44.07 12.77 -12.58
CA ILE A 666 42.68 12.41 -12.26
C ILE A 666 42.05 11.73 -13.48
N ILE A 667 41.68 10.47 -13.31
CA ILE A 667 41.01 9.66 -14.33
C ILE A 667 39.53 9.57 -13.99
N HIS A 668 38.69 10.03 -14.90
CA HIS A 668 37.23 9.94 -14.78
C HIS A 668 36.72 8.74 -15.57
N GLN A 669 35.98 7.84 -14.92
CA GLN A 669 35.27 6.75 -15.61
C GLN A 669 33.80 6.73 -15.21
N SER A 670 32.93 6.92 -16.20
CA SER A 670 31.49 6.71 -16.01
C SER A 670 31.20 5.21 -16.09
N LEU A 671 30.72 4.64 -15.00
CA LEU A 671 30.32 3.24 -14.95
C LEU A 671 28.79 3.16 -15.00
N ARG A 672 28.28 2.34 -15.92
CA ARG A 672 26.82 2.08 -16.02
C ARG A 672 26.32 1.12 -14.95
N SER A 673 27.22 0.31 -14.40
CA SER A 673 26.98 -0.73 -13.41
C SER A 673 27.83 -0.45 -12.17
N ARG A 674 27.24 -0.49 -10.97
CA ARG A 674 27.90 -0.40 -9.66
C ARG A 674 28.87 -1.57 -9.43
N ILE A 675 29.94 -1.62 -10.21
CA ILE A 675 30.93 -2.69 -10.31
C ILE A 675 32.28 -1.99 -10.40
N ILE A 676 33.28 -2.53 -9.74
CA ILE A 676 34.65 -2.03 -9.87
C ILE A 676 35.27 -2.65 -11.14
N PRO A 677 35.78 -1.85 -12.10
CA PRO A 677 36.38 -2.35 -13.32
C PRO A 677 37.50 -3.35 -13.06
N SER A 678 37.51 -4.46 -13.78
CA SER A 678 38.57 -5.49 -13.68
C SER A 678 39.95 -4.99 -14.11
N SER A 679 40.01 -3.86 -14.82
CA SER A 679 41.24 -3.17 -15.20
C SER A 679 41.91 -2.45 -14.03
N LEU A 680 41.18 -2.12 -12.96
CA LEU A 680 41.77 -1.51 -11.77
C LEU A 680 42.35 -2.62 -10.88
N ARG A 681 43.66 -2.56 -10.67
CA ARG A 681 44.40 -3.44 -9.77
C ARG A 681 45.39 -2.62 -8.96
N ASN A 682 45.79 -3.16 -7.82
CA ASN A 682 46.75 -2.52 -6.90
C ASN A 682 46.29 -1.16 -6.37
N ILE A 683 45.00 -0.99 -6.08
CA ILE A 683 44.48 0.22 -5.43
C ILE A 683 45.01 0.27 -4.00
N ASP A 684 45.55 1.44 -3.61
CA ASP A 684 46.06 1.72 -2.27
C ASP A 684 44.94 2.10 -1.31
N LEU A 685 44.08 3.04 -1.74
CA LEU A 685 42.99 3.57 -0.93
C LEU A 685 41.67 3.60 -1.72
N PHE A 686 40.59 3.12 -1.10
CA PHE A 686 39.25 3.19 -1.66
C PHE A 686 38.33 3.98 -0.75
N VAL A 687 37.70 5.03 -1.27
CA VAL A 687 36.65 5.77 -0.56
C VAL A 687 35.33 5.69 -1.32
N SER A 688 34.24 5.45 -0.60
CA SER A 688 32.90 5.41 -1.18
C SER A 688 31.92 6.26 -0.38
N PHE A 689 31.07 7.02 -1.07
CA PHE A 689 30.05 7.88 -0.47
C PHE A 689 28.64 7.38 -0.80
N ASP A 690 27.80 7.14 0.21
CA ASP A 690 26.36 6.81 0.17
C ASP A 690 25.92 5.66 -0.77
N ASP A 691 26.82 4.94 -1.46
CA ASP A 691 26.41 3.92 -2.44
C ASP A 691 26.15 2.56 -1.81
N PHE A 692 26.80 2.24 -0.68
CA PHE A 692 26.68 0.92 -0.04
C PHE A 692 25.22 0.60 0.35
N GLY A 693 24.48 1.61 0.81
CA GLY A 693 23.04 1.51 1.11
C GLY A 693 22.17 1.20 -0.12
N HIS A 694 22.67 1.41 -1.33
CA HIS A 694 21.95 1.21 -2.58
C HIS A 694 22.49 0.07 -3.45
N LEU A 695 23.63 -0.56 -3.08
CA LEU A 695 24.20 -1.69 -3.84
C LEU A 695 23.17 -2.82 -4.02
N ALA A 696 22.91 -3.22 -5.27
CA ALA A 696 22.00 -4.32 -5.57
C ALA A 696 22.53 -5.67 -5.05
N ASP A 697 23.86 -5.85 -5.13
CA ASP A 697 24.58 -7.02 -4.61
C ASP A 697 25.86 -6.57 -3.88
N PRO A 698 25.76 -6.28 -2.55
CA PRO A 698 26.91 -5.86 -1.76
C PRO A 698 28.04 -6.90 -1.74
N ALA A 699 27.71 -8.20 -1.76
CA ALA A 699 28.70 -9.27 -1.70
C ALA A 699 29.55 -9.32 -2.98
N LYS A 700 28.91 -9.25 -4.16
CA LYS A 700 29.62 -9.18 -5.43
C LYS A 700 30.49 -7.92 -5.52
N PHE A 701 29.95 -6.76 -5.13
CA PHE A 701 30.69 -5.50 -5.12
C PHE A 701 31.95 -5.59 -4.24
N LEU A 702 31.80 -6.13 -3.01
CA LEU A 702 32.91 -6.29 -2.09
C LEU A 702 33.95 -7.30 -2.58
N HIS A 703 33.53 -8.35 -3.28
CA HIS A 703 34.45 -9.28 -3.92
C HIS A 703 35.25 -8.61 -5.06
N ASP A 704 34.62 -7.76 -5.86
CA ASP A 704 35.31 -6.97 -6.89
C ASP A 704 36.27 -5.95 -6.26
N LEU A 705 35.88 -5.30 -5.16
CA LEU A 705 36.75 -4.41 -4.38
C LEU A 705 37.96 -5.15 -3.82
N ALA A 706 37.73 -6.31 -3.19
CA ALA A 706 38.80 -7.11 -2.62
C ALA A 706 39.82 -7.53 -3.68
N ARG A 707 39.39 -7.82 -4.92
CA ARG A 707 40.31 -8.13 -6.03
C ARG A 707 41.14 -6.91 -6.46
N ALA A 708 40.55 -5.73 -6.47
CA ALA A 708 41.19 -4.51 -6.95
C ALA A 708 42.14 -3.86 -5.92
N LEU A 709 41.81 -3.97 -4.61
CA LEU A 709 42.62 -3.44 -3.51
C LEU A 709 43.90 -4.25 -3.32
N ARG A 710 45.07 -3.62 -3.16
CA ARG A 710 46.30 -4.37 -2.84
C ARG A 710 46.23 -4.99 -1.43
N LYS A 711 47.07 -5.98 -1.15
CA LYS A 711 47.25 -6.50 0.21
C LYS A 711 47.72 -5.38 1.14
N GLY A 712 47.02 -5.19 2.26
CA GLY A 712 47.27 -4.07 3.18
C GLY A 712 46.72 -2.71 2.73
N GLY A 713 46.10 -2.61 1.54
CA GLY A 713 45.38 -1.41 1.13
C GLY A 713 44.17 -1.14 2.02
N THR A 714 43.79 0.13 2.15
CA THR A 714 42.73 0.58 3.07
C THR A 714 41.47 1.00 2.32
N PHE A 715 40.34 0.93 3.01
CA PHE A 715 39.06 1.37 2.45
C PHE A 715 38.21 2.09 3.51
N CYS A 716 37.34 2.98 3.05
CA CYS A 716 36.35 3.66 3.88
C CYS A 716 35.05 3.89 3.10
N PHE A 717 33.95 3.33 3.58
CA PHE A 717 32.60 3.66 3.14
C PHE A 717 31.98 4.64 4.14
N TYR A 718 31.64 5.84 3.66
CA TYR A 718 30.82 6.79 4.37
C TYR A 718 29.38 6.67 3.89
N VAL A 719 28.46 6.36 4.79
CA VAL A 719 27.03 6.23 4.48
C VAL A 719 26.23 7.09 5.44
N THR A 720 25.36 7.91 4.88
CA THR A 720 24.40 8.72 5.63
C THR A 720 23.01 8.09 5.58
N GLN A 721 22.35 8.06 6.73
CA GLN A 721 20.99 7.53 6.87
C GLN A 721 20.12 8.58 7.55
N HIS A 722 18.93 8.87 7.02
CA HIS A 722 17.94 9.71 7.71
C HIS A 722 17.07 8.87 8.66
N VAL A 723 16.33 9.50 9.57
CA VAL A 723 15.45 8.79 10.55
C VAL A 723 14.44 7.87 9.89
N LEU A 724 13.89 8.27 8.73
CA LEU A 724 12.97 7.46 7.92
C LEU A 724 13.68 6.55 6.91
N ASN A 725 15.02 6.51 6.93
CA ASN A 725 15.96 5.75 6.09
C ASN A 725 15.34 4.98 4.92
N MET A 726 15.30 5.60 3.75
CA MET A 726 14.66 5.05 2.55
C MET A 726 15.65 4.28 1.66
N THR A 727 16.82 3.92 2.19
CA THR A 727 17.84 3.21 1.40
C THR A 727 17.52 1.70 1.35
N PRO A 728 17.68 1.04 0.17
CA PRO A 728 17.36 -0.38 -0.01
C PRO A 728 18.03 -1.33 0.98
N ASN A 729 19.25 -1.03 1.44
CA ASN A 729 20.05 -1.85 2.37
C ASN A 729 20.16 -1.22 3.76
N ALA A 730 19.23 -0.35 4.14
CA ALA A 730 19.17 0.30 5.45
C ALA A 730 19.32 -0.69 6.61
N LEU A 731 18.55 -1.79 6.57
CA LEU A 731 18.54 -2.81 7.63
C LEU A 731 19.87 -3.54 7.72
N LEU A 732 20.47 -3.91 6.58
CA LEU A 732 21.80 -4.54 6.55
C LEU A 732 22.84 -3.64 7.21
N LEU A 733 22.79 -2.34 6.91
CA LEU A 733 23.73 -1.37 7.48
C LEU A 733 23.54 -1.12 8.98
N GLU A 734 22.35 -1.40 9.53
CA GLU A 734 22.13 -1.32 10.98
C GLU A 734 22.71 -2.53 11.73
N ASP A 735 22.82 -3.69 11.06
CA ASP A 735 23.36 -4.92 11.63
C ASP A 735 24.89 -5.00 11.49
N LYS A 736 25.57 -4.63 12.57
CA LYS A 736 27.05 -4.66 12.64
C LYS A 736 27.62 -6.05 12.36
N GLU A 737 27.00 -7.11 12.89
CA GLU A 737 27.52 -8.47 12.76
C GLU A 737 27.37 -8.98 11.32
N GLU A 738 26.22 -8.72 10.70
CA GLU A 738 25.98 -9.11 9.31
C GLU A 738 26.92 -8.36 8.35
N VAL A 739 27.14 -7.05 8.57
CA VAL A 739 28.14 -6.28 7.80
C VAL A 739 29.54 -6.88 7.96
N GLN A 740 29.99 -7.13 9.19
CA GLN A 740 31.30 -7.72 9.44
C GLN A 740 31.45 -9.09 8.77
N LYS A 741 30.40 -9.90 8.78
CA LYS A 741 30.37 -11.22 8.14
C LYS A 741 30.52 -11.14 6.62
N ILE A 742 29.81 -10.22 5.95
CA ILE A 742 29.88 -10.08 4.48
C ILE A 742 31.28 -9.60 4.04
N PHE A 743 31.91 -8.69 4.78
CA PHE A 743 33.26 -8.24 4.48
C PHE A 743 34.32 -9.34 4.75
N ALA A 744 34.19 -10.05 5.88
CA ALA A 744 35.09 -11.15 6.22
C ALA A 744 35.05 -12.27 5.18
N ALA A 745 33.88 -12.56 4.59
CA ALA A 745 33.71 -13.58 3.56
C ALA A 745 34.54 -13.33 2.28
N VAL A 746 35.00 -12.10 2.05
CA VAL A 746 35.85 -11.74 0.90
C VAL A 746 37.28 -11.33 1.29
N GLY A 747 37.70 -11.59 2.54
CA GLY A 747 39.05 -11.26 3.02
C GLY A 747 39.29 -9.78 3.33
N LEU A 748 38.22 -9.03 3.63
CA LEU A 748 38.32 -7.64 4.08
C LEU A 748 38.07 -7.55 5.59
N LYS A 749 39.03 -7.02 6.34
CA LYS A 749 38.86 -6.76 7.78
C LYS A 749 38.19 -5.40 7.94
N VAL A 750 36.96 -5.37 8.46
CA VAL A 750 36.15 -4.14 8.58
C VAL A 750 35.86 -3.77 10.04
N ASN A 751 36.04 -2.50 10.35
CA ASN A 751 35.56 -1.83 11.54
C ASN A 751 34.27 -1.08 11.22
N TYR A 752 33.33 -1.11 12.17
CA TYR A 752 32.03 -0.47 12.06
C TYR A 752 31.93 0.64 13.12
N LYS A 753 31.69 1.87 12.68
CA LYS A 753 31.44 3.00 13.59
C LYS A 753 30.21 3.77 13.15
N LYS A 754 29.30 4.02 14.10
CA LYS A 754 28.04 4.72 13.89
C LYS A 754 27.96 5.94 14.79
N ASN A 755 27.75 7.11 14.20
CA ASN A 755 27.47 8.36 14.93
C ASN A 755 25.98 8.69 14.75
N ARG A 756 25.26 8.86 15.86
CA ARG A 756 23.85 9.27 15.84
C ARG A 756 23.73 10.78 15.97
N GLY A 757 23.19 11.42 14.94
CA GLY A 757 22.64 12.78 15.03
C GLY A 757 21.12 12.75 15.21
N LEU A 758 20.53 13.94 15.38
CA LEU A 758 19.10 14.10 15.69
C LEU A 758 18.17 13.70 14.53
N LEU A 759 18.58 13.96 13.28
CA LEU A 759 17.82 13.69 12.06
C LEU A 759 18.59 12.84 11.03
N GLN A 760 19.84 12.53 11.31
CA GLN A 760 20.76 11.85 10.40
C GLN A 760 21.77 11.03 11.19
N GLU A 761 21.96 9.78 10.80
CA GLU A 761 22.98 8.87 11.30
C GLU A 761 24.11 8.78 10.26
N GLU A 762 25.36 8.80 10.74
CA GLU A 762 26.54 8.60 9.91
C GLU A 762 27.15 7.23 10.24
N ILE A 763 27.37 6.42 9.21
CA ILE A 763 28.00 5.10 9.33
C ILE A 763 29.31 5.12 8.55
N PHE A 764 30.39 4.75 9.25
CA PHE A 764 31.71 4.56 8.68
C PHE A 764 32.05 3.07 8.72
N LEU A 765 32.21 2.46 7.54
CA LEU A 765 32.73 1.10 7.39
C LEU A 765 34.15 1.21 6.84
N TYR A 766 35.16 0.95 7.67
CA TYR A 766 36.54 1.18 7.28
C TYR A 766 37.44 0.03 7.69
N GLY A 767 38.55 -0.14 6.99
CA GLY A 767 39.48 -1.20 7.31
C GLY A 767 40.49 -1.46 6.21
N MET A 768 40.98 -2.69 6.15
CA MET A 768 42.04 -3.07 5.23
C MET A 768 41.84 -4.48 4.67
N ARG A 769 42.42 -4.74 3.49
CA ARG A 769 42.51 -6.10 2.95
C ARG A 769 43.54 -6.90 3.73
N SER A 770 43.18 -8.10 4.18
CA SER A 770 44.09 -8.98 4.93
C SER A 770 45.34 -9.31 4.09
N LYS A 771 46.47 -9.49 4.77
CA LYS A 771 47.75 -9.86 4.15
C LYS A 771 47.68 -11.21 3.44
#